data_AF-A0A3M2BNC7-F1
#
_entry.id   AF-A0A3M2BNC7-F1
#
_cell.length_a   1.000
_cell.length_b   1.000
_cell.length_c   1.000
_cell.angle_alpha   90.00
_cell.angle_beta   90.00
_cell.angle_gamma   90.00
#
_symmetry.space_group_name_H-M   'P 1'
#
loop_
_entity.id
_entity.type
_entity.pdbx_description
1 polymer ?
#
loop_
_entity_poly.entity_id
_entity_poly.type
_entity_poly.pdbx_seq_one_letter_code
_entity_poly.pdbx_strand_id
1 'polypeptide(L)'
;MTDHRDAIRIPRRTPGSPLEQAPGGLAPAAGRLAALALLLALAAPTVAASPAADGEDAPPATVAALPVAPLSPQHERFLRDVAPLITETEREVFLSLTQRYQREQFIRRFWRVRDPYPQTGRNELRESWEARLLAVRERFEDEDLSAERPRLMLALGVPTRVSQIHCPGLLRPLEIWTYAQGSERVRGSFTLIFIGSQPGGRGRHRLWYPTQGLEPLIALGARTFGFDERLVARAIDDGCARSQEILAGLSQALDLSSVEHTLFPKPPSDEWVLSLRARSTDMPEGAEPLAASLSLSFPGRHQNRTVVQGLVTVPPGAAGLVARGAYQGYSFLLDGEVLRGGELFEQFRYRFDLPATQLEPQSAAEGIPLIVQRYLRPGDYELIVKVEDLATKRIFRQQLSIAVPRVERRRPILAVADDGRVVTAAAATYDQTADAAPPAGEEAVELTTPKLLDQRLAEANASIATGDHSVKLMRPPNVLTVGRLRVLAQTRGEGIAGVAFELDGKRLLKKSRPPWSVELDLGDKPRLHDLRAVALDQHGNVLAADEIVLNAGPHRFGVRLIEPQPGRRYRSSVRVHAEVEVPEGERLDRLELYLNETLLATLYQPPFEQPLMLRGGQELSWIRAAAYLKTGATAEDTVFINAPDFVDNLEVQMVELFTSVVDKGKGFVEGLSADDFEVFEEGVRQKVSRFELVRDLPIYAGIVLDTSLSMVEELRAAEKAAYRFLETVLTPRDRAAIITFNDAPTLQVRFTGDKSILAGGLAELTAEGETALYDTIIFALHYFSGLRGKRAIVILTDGEDSSSHYSFQDALEFAHHTGVALYVIALDLPSRQLETRMLMNRLARETGGGFFTVDNSAQLGRVYDAIQEELRSQYLLAYQSSHTKDDGFRRVEVKLKRKGLTAKTISGYFP
;
A
#
# COMPACT_ATOMS: atom_id res chain seq x y z
N MET A 1 55.35 3.14 46.18
CA MET A 1 55.87 1.78 46.38
C MET A 1 55.63 1.05 45.06
N THR A 2 56.40 1.23 43.97
CA THR A 2 57.88 1.44 43.83
C THR A 2 58.67 0.35 44.54
N ASP A 3 59.65 -0.36 43.96
CA ASP A 3 60.44 -0.19 42.71
C ASP A 3 60.39 -1.47 41.81
N HIS A 4 60.78 -1.57 40.52
CA HIS A 4 61.75 -0.91 39.60
C HIS A 4 63.23 -1.41 39.62
N ARG A 5 63.76 -1.67 38.40
CA ARG A 5 65.14 -1.98 37.94
C ARG A 5 65.53 -3.47 37.92
N ASP A 6 65.70 -4.12 36.77
CA ASP A 6 66.62 -3.94 35.61
C ASP A 6 68.06 -4.44 35.82
N ALA A 7 68.44 -5.54 35.15
CA ALA A 7 69.73 -5.71 34.46
C ALA A 7 69.88 -7.01 33.60
N ILE A 8 69.92 -6.82 32.25
CA ILE A 8 70.93 -7.39 31.31
C ILE A 8 70.88 -8.88 30.83
N ARG A 9 70.36 -9.05 29.59
CA ARG A 9 70.87 -9.78 28.36
C ARG A 9 71.13 -11.32 28.27
N ILE A 10 70.28 -11.98 27.44
CA ILE A 10 70.59 -12.75 26.17
C ILE A 10 71.46 -14.05 26.25
N PRO A 11 71.12 -15.19 25.59
CA PRO A 11 70.60 -15.31 24.19
C PRO A 11 69.37 -16.21 23.91
N ARG A 12 69.02 -16.30 22.60
CA ARG A 12 67.75 -16.80 22.00
C ARG A 12 67.70 -18.30 21.65
N ARG A 13 66.51 -18.91 21.86
CA ARG A 13 65.76 -19.95 21.08
C ARG A 13 64.68 -20.47 22.05
N THR A 14 63.39 -20.66 21.76
CA THR A 14 62.50 -20.69 20.57
C THR A 14 61.21 -19.86 20.82
N PRO A 15 60.25 -19.76 19.88
CA PRO A 15 59.06 -20.64 19.95
C PRO A 15 58.50 -21.09 18.58
N GLY A 16 57.67 -22.16 18.58
CA GLY A 16 56.65 -22.42 17.54
C GLY A 16 55.26 -22.08 18.10
N SER A 17 54.14 -22.13 17.36
CA SER A 17 53.87 -22.43 15.94
C SER A 17 52.64 -21.60 15.51
N PRO A 18 52.23 -21.59 14.22
CA PRO A 18 50.99 -22.32 13.89
C PRO A 18 50.86 -22.81 12.41
N LEU A 19 49.67 -23.37 12.12
CA LEU A 19 49.01 -23.59 10.82
C LEU A 19 49.28 -24.87 10.00
N GLU A 20 48.26 -25.73 10.07
CA GLU A 20 47.92 -26.94 9.32
C GLU A 20 48.08 -26.93 7.78
N GLN A 21 48.56 -28.06 7.26
CA GLN A 21 48.04 -28.73 6.05
C GLN A 21 48.04 -30.27 6.28
N ALA A 22 47.22 -31.00 5.50
CA ALA A 22 46.94 -32.46 5.63
C ALA A 22 48.14 -33.37 5.24
N PRO A 23 48.07 -34.72 5.38
CA PRO A 23 47.41 -35.55 4.33
C PRO A 23 46.95 -36.99 4.74
N GLY A 24 46.37 -37.74 3.77
CA GLY A 24 46.84 -39.11 3.49
C GLY A 24 45.81 -40.26 3.39
N GLY A 25 45.80 -40.97 2.24
CA GLY A 25 45.28 -42.34 2.16
C GLY A 25 44.69 -42.79 0.81
N LEU A 26 45.52 -43.26 -0.14
CA LEU A 26 45.15 -44.17 -1.25
C LEU A 26 46.40 -44.73 -1.97
N ALA A 27 46.26 -45.88 -2.62
CA ALA A 27 47.32 -46.60 -3.36
C ALA A 27 46.69 -47.49 -4.47
N PRO A 28 47.45 -48.21 -5.32
CA PRO A 28 48.46 -47.71 -6.27
C PRO A 28 48.30 -48.31 -7.70
N ALA A 29 49.02 -47.82 -8.72
CA ALA A 29 49.76 -48.64 -9.72
C ALA A 29 50.30 -47.88 -10.97
N ALA A 30 51.57 -48.17 -11.31
CA ALA A 30 52.21 -48.29 -12.65
C ALA A 30 52.19 -47.14 -13.72
N GLY A 31 53.37 -46.78 -14.25
CA GLY A 31 53.50 -46.33 -15.67
C GLY A 31 54.53 -45.25 -16.06
N ARG A 32 55.82 -45.62 -16.19
CA ARG A 32 56.95 -44.99 -16.93
C ARG A 32 56.60 -44.34 -18.30
N LEU A 33 57.36 -43.44 -18.98
CA LEU A 33 58.63 -42.68 -18.77
C LEU A 33 58.88 -41.69 -19.96
N ALA A 34 59.76 -40.69 -19.77
CA ALA A 34 60.63 -39.99 -20.76
C ALA A 34 59.97 -39.08 -21.85
N ALA A 35 60.62 -38.08 -22.46
CA ALA A 35 62.02 -37.62 -22.39
C ALA A 35 62.21 -36.09 -22.61
N LEU A 36 63.44 -35.61 -22.42
CA LEU A 36 63.93 -34.22 -22.43
C LEU A 36 64.53 -33.81 -23.79
N ALA A 37 64.49 -32.51 -24.18
CA ALA A 37 65.53 -31.86 -24.99
C ALA A 37 65.46 -30.31 -24.95
N LEU A 38 66.59 -29.65 -25.20
CA LEU A 38 66.88 -28.21 -25.03
C LEU A 38 67.59 -27.68 -26.29
N LEU A 39 67.42 -26.41 -26.68
CA LEU A 39 68.50 -25.57 -27.25
C LEU A 39 68.13 -24.07 -27.32
N LEU A 40 69.15 -23.23 -27.53
CA LEU A 40 69.21 -21.79 -27.24
C LEU A 40 70.00 -21.04 -28.36
N ALA A 41 70.03 -19.69 -28.31
CA ALA A 41 70.83 -18.72 -29.11
C ALA A 41 70.10 -18.05 -30.31
N LEU A 42 70.30 -16.77 -30.66
CA LEU A 42 71.10 -15.65 -30.08
C LEU A 42 70.68 -14.27 -30.68
N ALA A 43 71.25 -13.18 -30.11
CA ALA A 43 71.41 -11.81 -30.65
C ALA A 43 70.42 -10.68 -30.25
N ALA A 44 70.98 -9.46 -30.11
CA ALA A 44 70.38 -8.19 -29.66
C ALA A 44 71.23 -7.01 -30.25
N PRO A 45 71.08 -5.73 -29.84
CA PRO A 45 69.95 -4.80 -30.08
C PRO A 45 70.37 -3.41 -30.64
N THR A 46 69.43 -2.59 -31.17
CA THR A 46 69.62 -1.11 -31.29
C THR A 46 68.30 -0.29 -31.41
N VAL A 47 67.98 0.45 -30.34
CA VAL A 47 67.41 1.84 -30.23
C VAL A 47 66.56 2.46 -31.38
N ALA A 48 65.28 2.81 -31.08
CA ALA A 48 64.70 4.19 -31.17
C ALA A 48 63.15 4.24 -31.35
N ALA A 49 62.48 4.99 -30.45
CA ALA A 49 61.25 5.82 -30.58
C ALA A 49 59.99 5.40 -31.40
N SER A 50 58.82 5.66 -30.79
CA SER A 50 57.45 5.67 -31.36
C SER A 50 57.23 6.86 -32.32
N PRO A 51 56.25 6.86 -33.25
CA PRO A 51 54.89 7.31 -32.86
C PRO A 51 53.67 6.73 -33.64
N ALA A 52 52.49 6.98 -33.05
CA ALA A 52 51.19 7.29 -33.67
C ALA A 52 50.33 6.21 -34.37
N ALA A 53 49.02 6.40 -34.18
CA ALA A 53 47.89 5.56 -34.53
C ALA A 53 47.48 5.58 -36.01
N ASP A 54 46.77 4.52 -36.42
CA ASP A 54 45.49 4.58 -37.15
C ASP A 54 44.80 3.20 -37.08
N GLY A 55 43.47 3.17 -36.99
CA GLY A 55 42.69 1.92 -36.89
C GLY A 55 41.20 2.17 -36.77
N GLU A 56 40.45 1.92 -37.84
CA GLU A 56 38.99 2.10 -37.91
C GLU A 56 38.25 0.97 -37.18
N ASP A 57 37.26 1.32 -36.35
CA ASP A 57 36.43 0.36 -35.62
C ASP A 57 35.44 -0.36 -36.55
N ALA A 58 35.46 -1.70 -36.51
CA ALA A 58 34.37 -2.52 -37.03
C ALA A 58 33.19 -2.52 -36.03
N PRO A 59 31.92 -2.39 -36.47
CA PRO A 59 30.79 -2.35 -35.55
C PRO A 59 30.56 -3.70 -34.85
N PRO A 60 30.17 -3.71 -33.56
CA PRO A 60 29.91 -4.94 -32.83
C PRO A 60 28.64 -5.65 -33.34
N ALA A 61 28.62 -6.97 -33.20
CA ALA A 61 27.54 -7.82 -33.70
C ALA A 61 26.17 -7.43 -33.13
N THR A 62 25.18 -7.29 -34.01
CA THR A 62 23.78 -7.04 -33.66
C THR A 62 23.20 -8.17 -32.82
N VAL A 63 22.74 -7.83 -31.61
CA VAL A 63 21.81 -8.67 -30.85
C VAL A 63 20.56 -8.89 -31.71
N ALA A 64 20.14 -10.15 -31.87
CA ALA A 64 18.95 -10.47 -32.65
C ALA A 64 17.71 -9.82 -32.02
N ALA A 65 17.00 -8.99 -32.78
CA ALA A 65 15.79 -8.35 -32.31
C ALA A 65 14.68 -9.38 -32.05
N LEU A 66 14.07 -9.32 -30.86
CA LEU A 66 12.86 -10.08 -30.55
C LEU A 66 11.75 -9.76 -31.57
N PRO A 67 10.89 -10.71 -31.96
CA PRO A 67 9.82 -10.47 -32.92
C PRO A 67 8.77 -9.52 -32.33
N VAL A 68 8.86 -8.23 -32.68
CA VAL A 68 7.90 -7.20 -32.26
C VAL A 68 6.63 -7.31 -33.10
N ALA A 69 5.51 -7.64 -32.46
CA ALA A 69 4.20 -7.62 -33.11
C ALA A 69 3.86 -6.18 -33.55
N PRO A 70 3.39 -5.96 -34.80
CA PRO A 70 3.27 -4.62 -35.39
C PRO A 70 2.47 -3.66 -34.51
N LEU A 71 2.98 -2.43 -34.38
CA LEU A 71 2.34 -1.37 -33.62
C LEU A 71 1.28 -0.67 -34.47
N SER A 72 0.21 -0.20 -33.82
CA SER A 72 -0.69 0.75 -34.48
C SER A 72 -0.04 2.15 -34.54
N PRO A 73 -0.42 3.03 -35.47
CA PRO A 73 0.08 4.41 -35.49
C PRO A 73 -0.15 5.17 -34.17
N GLN A 74 -1.21 4.82 -33.42
CA GLN A 74 -1.49 5.35 -32.09
C GLN A 74 -0.46 4.87 -31.05
N HIS A 75 -0.07 3.58 -31.09
CA HIS A 75 0.90 2.99 -30.16
C HIS A 75 2.33 3.42 -30.45
N GLU A 76 2.69 3.59 -31.73
CA GLU A 76 3.96 4.22 -32.09
C GLU A 76 4.04 5.67 -31.60
N ARG A 77 2.96 6.44 -31.81
CA ARG A 77 2.89 7.82 -31.33
C ARG A 77 3.05 7.86 -29.81
N PHE A 78 2.39 6.98 -29.06
CA PHE A 78 2.58 6.91 -27.61
C PHE A 78 4.06 6.73 -27.24
N LEU A 79 4.76 5.75 -27.81
CA LEU A 79 6.19 5.51 -27.52
C LEU A 79 7.08 6.70 -27.87
N ARG A 80 6.82 7.40 -28.98
CA ARG A 80 7.52 8.65 -29.32
C ARG A 80 7.24 9.74 -28.27
N ASP A 81 5.97 9.96 -27.96
CA ASP A 81 5.48 11.06 -27.11
C ASP A 81 5.88 10.92 -25.62
N VAL A 82 6.25 9.72 -25.17
CA VAL A 82 6.77 9.46 -23.80
C VAL A 82 8.24 9.03 -23.77
N ALA A 83 8.98 9.11 -24.87
CA ALA A 83 10.36 8.61 -24.96
C ALA A 83 11.33 9.08 -23.83
N PRO A 84 11.26 10.33 -23.31
CA PRO A 84 12.12 10.76 -22.21
C PRO A 84 11.64 10.30 -20.81
N LEU A 85 10.43 9.74 -20.71
CA LEU A 85 9.73 9.39 -19.47
C LEU A 85 9.59 7.87 -19.25
N ILE A 86 9.53 7.10 -20.33
CA ILE A 86 9.45 5.62 -20.31
C ILE A 86 10.83 5.01 -20.00
N THR A 87 10.87 3.99 -19.14
CA THR A 87 12.10 3.23 -18.88
C THR A 87 12.32 2.16 -19.95
N GLU A 88 13.54 1.64 -20.10
CA GLU A 88 13.77 0.57 -21.07
C GLU A 88 12.98 -0.70 -20.71
N THR A 89 12.92 -1.07 -19.42
CA THR A 89 12.06 -2.15 -18.91
C THR A 89 10.60 -1.97 -19.30
N GLU A 90 10.05 -0.76 -19.14
CA GLU A 90 8.68 -0.42 -19.51
C GLU A 90 8.45 -0.54 -21.03
N ARG A 91 9.42 -0.05 -21.83
CA ARG A 91 9.40 -0.10 -23.30
C ARG A 91 9.45 -1.54 -23.82
N GLU A 92 10.38 -2.36 -23.33
CA GLU A 92 10.46 -3.78 -23.63
C GLU A 92 9.13 -4.50 -23.32
N VAL A 93 8.52 -4.20 -22.17
CA VAL A 93 7.24 -4.80 -21.81
C VAL A 93 6.13 -4.37 -22.74
N PHE A 94 6.00 -3.07 -23.05
CA PHE A 94 5.00 -2.58 -24.01
C PHE A 94 5.14 -3.21 -25.40
N LEU A 95 6.38 -3.38 -25.90
CA LEU A 95 6.67 -4.03 -27.17
C LEU A 95 6.35 -5.54 -27.14
N SER A 96 6.48 -6.20 -25.98
CA SER A 96 6.09 -7.60 -25.80
C SER A 96 4.58 -7.84 -25.73
N LEU A 97 3.76 -6.79 -25.53
CA LEU A 97 2.29 -6.93 -25.56
C LEU A 97 1.81 -7.08 -27.01
N THR A 98 1.07 -8.15 -27.30
CA THR A 98 0.55 -8.43 -28.64
C THR A 98 -0.86 -7.88 -28.84
N GLN A 99 -1.69 -7.91 -27.79
CA GLN A 99 -3.11 -7.54 -27.90
C GLN A 99 -3.32 -6.04 -27.75
N ARG A 100 -4.26 -5.48 -28.53
CA ARG A 100 -4.64 -4.05 -28.43
C ARG A 100 -5.08 -3.66 -27.02
N TYR A 101 -5.96 -4.44 -26.40
CA TYR A 101 -6.47 -4.12 -25.06
C TYR A 101 -5.37 -4.09 -23.99
N GLN A 102 -4.35 -4.95 -24.11
CA GLN A 102 -3.20 -4.97 -23.19
C GLN A 102 -2.38 -3.68 -23.33
N ARG A 103 -2.12 -3.23 -24.57
CA ARG A 103 -1.42 -1.96 -24.84
C ARG A 103 -2.20 -0.76 -24.28
N GLU A 104 -3.53 -0.73 -24.42
CA GLU A 104 -4.38 0.31 -23.81
C GLU A 104 -4.38 0.26 -22.27
N GLN A 105 -4.28 -0.92 -21.66
CA GLN A 105 -4.13 -1.07 -20.21
C GLN A 105 -2.75 -0.63 -19.71
N PHE A 106 -1.69 -0.93 -20.46
CA PHE A 106 -0.35 -0.42 -20.19
C PHE A 106 -0.33 1.10 -20.20
N ILE A 107 -0.87 1.75 -21.25
CA ILE A 107 -0.91 3.23 -21.35
C ILE A 107 -1.69 3.84 -20.19
N ARG A 108 -2.86 3.29 -19.84
CA ARG A 108 -3.65 3.72 -18.67
C ARG A 108 -2.87 3.55 -17.36
N ARG A 109 -2.11 2.46 -17.21
CA ARG A 109 -1.33 2.20 -15.98
C ARG A 109 -0.08 3.07 -15.89
N PHE A 110 0.62 3.28 -16.99
CA PHE A 110 1.84 4.09 -17.13
C PHE A 110 1.66 5.50 -16.56
N TRP A 111 0.55 6.16 -16.90
CA TRP A 111 0.19 7.47 -16.34
C TRP A 111 -0.24 7.37 -14.87
N ARG A 112 -1.09 6.39 -14.53
CA ARG A 112 -1.60 6.20 -13.16
C ARG A 112 -0.52 5.88 -12.11
N VAL A 113 0.63 5.33 -12.49
CA VAL A 113 1.76 5.11 -11.54
C VAL A 113 2.68 6.31 -11.39
N ARG A 114 2.52 7.35 -12.21
CA ARG A 114 3.24 8.62 -12.17
C ARG A 114 2.33 9.78 -11.75
N ASP A 115 1.13 9.48 -11.27
CA ASP A 115 0.14 10.44 -10.84
C ASP A 115 0.58 11.12 -9.53
N PRO A 116 0.81 12.44 -9.48
CA PRO A 116 1.21 13.12 -8.25
C PRO A 116 0.04 13.27 -7.28
N TYR A 117 -1.20 13.35 -7.77
CA TYR A 117 -2.39 13.63 -6.96
C TYR A 117 -3.59 12.73 -7.34
N PRO A 118 -3.47 11.40 -7.24
CA PRO A 118 -4.48 10.43 -7.71
C PRO A 118 -5.89 10.60 -7.09
N GLN A 119 -6.03 11.41 -6.04
CA GLN A 119 -7.29 11.80 -5.41
C GLN A 119 -8.12 12.82 -6.20
N THR A 120 -7.54 13.58 -7.14
CA THR A 120 -8.27 14.65 -7.88
C THR A 120 -9.18 14.10 -8.98
N GLY A 121 -9.03 12.81 -9.32
CA GLY A 121 -9.70 12.18 -10.47
C GLY A 121 -9.14 12.60 -11.83
N ARG A 122 -8.12 13.48 -11.85
CA ARG A 122 -7.33 13.87 -13.02
C ARG A 122 -5.90 13.33 -12.84
N ASN A 123 -5.03 13.62 -13.80
CA ASN A 123 -3.62 13.27 -13.73
C ASN A 123 -2.82 14.49 -14.19
N GLU A 124 -2.45 15.35 -13.25
CA GLU A 124 -1.87 16.67 -13.52
C GLU A 124 -0.52 16.56 -14.23
N LEU A 125 0.24 15.49 -13.96
CA LEU A 125 1.47 15.20 -14.69
C LEU A 125 1.18 14.94 -16.17
N ARG A 126 0.19 14.11 -16.49
CA ARG A 126 -0.16 13.81 -17.88
C ARG A 126 -0.63 15.07 -18.61
N GLU A 127 -1.50 15.86 -17.99
CA GLU A 127 -2.02 17.09 -18.60
C GLU A 127 -0.92 18.11 -18.85
N SER A 128 -0.04 18.35 -17.86
CA SER A 128 1.11 19.24 -18.01
C SER A 128 2.15 18.71 -19.01
N TRP A 129 2.34 17.39 -19.09
CA TRP A 129 3.19 16.74 -20.11
C TRP A 129 2.62 16.94 -21.51
N GLU A 130 1.33 16.66 -21.73
CA GLU A 130 0.65 16.83 -23.02
C GLU A 130 0.69 18.31 -23.47
N ALA A 131 0.55 19.26 -22.54
CA ALA A 131 0.70 20.69 -22.82
C ALA A 131 2.15 21.09 -23.20
N ARG A 132 3.16 20.62 -22.46
CA ARG A 132 4.58 20.88 -22.79
C ARG A 132 4.99 20.24 -24.12
N LEU A 133 4.46 19.06 -24.41
CA LEU A 133 4.72 18.35 -25.66
C LEU A 133 4.23 19.12 -26.89
N LEU A 134 3.13 19.88 -26.77
CA LEU A 134 2.68 20.80 -27.82
C LEU A 134 3.69 21.95 -28.02
N ALA A 135 4.10 22.63 -26.94
CA ALA A 135 5.08 23.71 -27.01
C ALA A 135 6.46 23.25 -27.54
N VAL A 136 6.88 22.03 -27.20
CA VAL A 136 8.11 21.41 -27.69
C VAL A 136 8.02 21.10 -29.19
N ARG A 137 6.88 20.59 -29.68
CA ARG A 137 6.65 20.37 -31.11
C ARG A 137 6.61 21.67 -31.92
N GLU A 138 5.96 22.71 -31.39
CA GLU A 138 5.92 24.03 -32.03
C GLU A 138 7.32 24.66 -32.16
N ARG A 139 8.21 24.37 -31.21
CA ARG A 139 9.55 24.98 -31.13
C ARG A 139 10.65 24.16 -31.81
N PHE A 140 10.53 22.83 -31.81
CA PHE A 140 11.58 21.89 -32.22
C PHE A 140 11.02 20.82 -33.19
N GLU A 141 10.29 21.26 -34.21
CA GLU A 141 9.43 20.45 -35.11
C GLU A 141 10.04 19.11 -35.57
N ASP A 142 11.35 19.06 -35.86
CA ASP A 142 12.10 17.89 -36.34
C ASP A 142 13.10 17.27 -35.33
N GLU A 143 13.19 17.76 -34.07
CA GLU A 143 14.15 17.21 -33.09
C GLU A 143 13.57 16.03 -32.28
N ASP A 144 14.39 14.99 -32.09
CA ASP A 144 14.08 13.86 -31.22
C ASP A 144 13.85 14.35 -29.77
N LEU A 145 12.79 13.88 -29.11
CA LEU A 145 12.46 14.28 -27.74
C LEU A 145 13.52 13.89 -26.70
N SER A 146 14.39 12.93 -27.03
CA SER A 146 15.55 12.56 -26.21
C SER A 146 16.70 13.59 -26.27
N ALA A 147 16.72 14.48 -27.27
CA ALA A 147 17.71 15.56 -27.36
C ALA A 147 17.54 16.56 -26.19
N GLU A 148 18.66 17.11 -25.71
CA GLU A 148 18.70 17.83 -24.43
C GLU A 148 17.74 19.02 -24.35
N ARG A 149 17.52 19.78 -25.43
CA ARG A 149 16.57 20.91 -25.43
C ARG A 149 15.11 20.43 -25.29
N PRO A 150 14.53 19.62 -26.21
CA PRO A 150 13.21 18.99 -26.01
C PRO A 150 13.06 18.32 -24.64
N ARG A 151 14.04 17.49 -24.25
CA ARG A 151 14.06 16.76 -22.97
C ARG A 151 13.95 17.70 -21.77
N LEU A 152 14.80 18.73 -21.69
CA LEU A 152 14.79 19.65 -20.55
C LEU A 152 13.57 20.57 -20.53
N MET A 153 13.00 20.94 -21.68
CA MET A 153 11.73 21.68 -21.74
C MET A 153 10.54 20.83 -21.28
N LEU A 154 10.52 19.53 -21.59
CA LEU A 154 9.51 18.60 -21.05
C LEU A 154 9.63 18.47 -19.51
N ALA A 155 10.85 18.42 -18.97
CA ALA A 155 11.08 18.31 -17.52
C ALA A 155 10.75 19.60 -16.75
N LEU A 156 11.27 20.75 -17.21
CA LEU A 156 11.29 22.02 -16.48
C LEU A 156 10.19 23.01 -16.93
N GLY A 157 9.46 22.69 -18.01
CA GLY A 157 8.47 23.59 -18.60
C GLY A 157 9.09 24.59 -19.58
N VAL A 158 8.29 25.55 -20.03
CA VAL A 158 8.72 26.58 -20.99
C VAL A 158 9.51 27.68 -20.25
N PRO A 159 10.74 28.01 -20.66
CA PRO A 159 11.52 29.08 -20.03
C PRO A 159 10.88 30.46 -20.25
N THR A 160 10.96 31.32 -19.23
CA THR A 160 10.43 32.69 -19.25
C THR A 160 11.05 33.55 -20.37
N ARG A 161 12.31 33.28 -20.71
CA ARG A 161 13.03 33.93 -21.81
C ARG A 161 14.00 32.95 -22.45
N VAL A 162 14.19 33.07 -23.76
CA VAL A 162 15.32 32.42 -24.45
C VAL A 162 16.08 33.44 -25.27
N SER A 163 17.39 33.45 -25.09
CA SER A 163 18.31 34.41 -25.68
C SER A 163 19.39 33.72 -26.49
N GLN A 164 19.35 33.93 -27.80
CA GLN A 164 20.42 33.56 -28.72
C GLN A 164 21.57 34.58 -28.56
N ILE A 165 22.75 34.09 -28.21
CA ILE A 165 23.97 34.87 -28.01
C ILE A 165 24.95 34.55 -29.13
N HIS A 166 25.37 35.60 -29.83
CA HIS A 166 26.41 35.54 -30.84
C HIS A 166 27.52 36.54 -30.47
N CYS A 167 28.65 36.03 -30.00
CA CYS A 167 29.85 36.82 -29.72
C CYS A 167 31.05 36.21 -30.48
N PRO A 168 31.11 36.43 -31.81
CA PRO A 168 32.08 35.77 -32.68
C PRO A 168 33.52 36.13 -32.29
N GLY A 169 34.44 35.18 -32.48
CA GLY A 169 35.83 35.30 -32.08
C GLY A 169 36.11 34.91 -30.63
N LEU A 170 35.23 35.26 -29.68
CA LEU A 170 35.41 34.93 -28.25
C LEU A 170 34.62 33.69 -27.80
N LEU A 171 33.31 33.63 -28.07
CA LEU A 171 32.44 32.55 -27.60
C LEU A 171 31.92 31.69 -28.76
N ARG A 172 31.62 30.43 -28.45
CA ARG A 172 30.75 29.58 -29.29
C ARG A 172 29.33 30.18 -29.31
N PRO A 173 28.50 29.89 -30.33
CA PRO A 173 27.08 30.27 -30.28
C PRO A 173 26.42 29.70 -29.02
N LEU A 174 25.76 30.53 -28.21
CA LEU A 174 25.06 30.08 -27.00
C LEU A 174 23.56 30.36 -27.10
N GLU A 175 22.74 29.46 -26.59
CA GLU A 175 21.32 29.67 -26.33
C GLU A 175 21.10 29.63 -24.81
N ILE A 176 20.78 30.78 -24.21
CA ILE A 176 20.54 30.91 -22.76
C ILE A 176 19.04 30.86 -22.51
N TRP A 177 18.59 29.94 -21.66
CA TRP A 177 17.20 29.84 -21.20
C TRP A 177 17.11 30.38 -19.78
N THR A 178 16.21 31.31 -19.52
CA THR A 178 16.00 31.92 -18.19
C THR A 178 14.66 31.48 -17.63
N TYR A 179 14.69 30.91 -16.42
CA TYR A 179 13.52 30.56 -15.61
C TYR A 179 13.45 31.57 -14.47
N ALA A 180 12.83 32.73 -14.72
CA ALA A 180 12.90 33.86 -13.79
C ALA A 180 12.16 33.62 -12.46
N GLN A 181 11.15 32.74 -12.48
CA GLN A 181 10.38 32.31 -11.29
C GLN A 181 10.74 30.87 -10.87
N GLY A 182 11.77 30.27 -11.48
CA GLY A 182 12.06 28.84 -11.38
C GLY A 182 11.14 27.98 -12.26
N SER A 183 10.96 26.73 -11.85
CA SER A 183 10.10 25.73 -12.48
C SER A 183 9.37 24.90 -11.42
N GLU A 184 8.42 24.06 -11.82
CA GLU A 184 7.78 23.07 -10.94
C GLU A 184 8.77 22.11 -10.24
N ARG A 185 9.99 21.93 -10.78
CA ARG A 185 11.00 21.01 -10.23
C ARG A 185 12.17 21.70 -9.54
N VAL A 186 12.41 22.98 -9.83
CA VAL A 186 13.55 23.74 -9.31
C VAL A 186 13.04 25.10 -8.86
N ARG A 187 13.06 25.34 -7.54
CA ARG A 187 12.65 26.61 -6.92
C ARG A 187 13.74 27.67 -7.10
N GLY A 188 13.32 28.94 -7.19
CA GLY A 188 14.21 30.08 -7.36
C GLY A 188 14.62 30.30 -8.82
N SER A 189 15.11 31.51 -9.12
CA SER A 189 15.52 31.89 -10.47
C SER A 189 16.80 31.18 -10.92
N PHE A 190 16.82 30.61 -12.12
CA PHE A 190 18.02 29.98 -12.68
C PHE A 190 18.08 30.11 -14.20
N THR A 191 19.24 29.78 -14.78
CA THR A 191 19.41 29.65 -16.24
C THR A 191 20.00 28.31 -16.64
N LEU A 192 19.77 27.94 -17.91
CA LEU A 192 20.47 26.87 -18.61
C LEU A 192 21.19 27.47 -19.82
N ILE A 193 22.40 27.02 -20.10
CA ILE A 193 23.21 27.50 -21.22
C ILE A 193 23.49 26.32 -22.16
N PHE A 194 23.01 26.43 -23.39
CA PHE A 194 23.26 25.47 -24.45
C PHE A 194 24.31 26.01 -25.41
N ILE A 195 25.30 25.19 -25.73
CA ILE A 195 26.34 25.46 -26.72
C ILE A 195 25.84 24.94 -28.08
N GLY A 196 25.61 25.85 -29.02
CA GLY A 196 25.19 25.53 -30.38
C GLY A 196 26.35 25.23 -31.32
N SER A 197 26.09 24.38 -32.33
CA SER A 197 27.06 24.06 -33.38
C SER A 197 27.17 25.15 -34.47
N GLN A 198 26.12 25.96 -34.67
CA GLN A 198 26.08 27.06 -35.63
C GLN A 198 25.36 28.30 -35.06
N PRO A 199 25.63 29.51 -35.56
CA PRO A 199 24.86 30.71 -35.21
C PRO A 199 23.38 30.59 -35.60
N GLY A 200 22.48 31.19 -34.82
CA GLY A 200 21.05 31.25 -35.14
C GLY A 200 20.22 30.03 -34.76
N GLY A 201 20.67 29.23 -33.78
CA GLY A 201 19.87 28.16 -33.17
C GLY A 201 19.68 26.88 -34.00
N ARG A 202 20.32 26.77 -35.16
CA ARG A 202 20.30 25.56 -36.02
C ARG A 202 21.45 24.61 -35.69
N GLY A 203 21.19 23.30 -35.82
CA GLY A 203 22.15 22.23 -35.54
C GLY A 203 22.07 21.69 -34.11
N ARG A 204 22.88 20.67 -33.80
CA ARG A 204 22.92 20.06 -32.46
C ARG A 204 23.41 21.06 -31.41
N HIS A 205 22.71 21.09 -30.28
CA HIS A 205 23.04 21.86 -29.10
C HIS A 205 23.47 20.92 -27.98
N ARG A 206 24.45 21.33 -27.16
CA ARG A 206 24.87 20.62 -25.95
C ARG A 206 24.75 21.52 -24.72
N LEU A 207 24.10 21.05 -23.66
CA LEU A 207 24.06 21.69 -22.35
C LEU A 207 25.49 21.86 -21.79
N TRP A 208 25.76 23.06 -21.28
CA TRP A 208 26.93 23.35 -20.47
C TRP A 208 26.60 23.23 -18.99
N TYR A 209 27.53 22.64 -18.23
CA TYR A 209 27.45 22.53 -16.77
C TYR A 209 28.48 23.46 -16.14
N PRO A 210 28.16 24.22 -15.08
CA PRO A 210 29.10 25.11 -14.39
C PRO A 210 30.39 24.41 -13.93
N THR A 211 30.29 23.15 -13.50
CA THR A 211 31.43 22.28 -13.15
C THR A 211 32.43 22.01 -14.29
N GLN A 212 32.09 22.31 -15.55
CA GLN A 212 33.02 22.23 -16.68
C GLN A 212 33.91 23.48 -16.84
N GLY A 213 33.71 24.53 -16.00
CA GLY A 213 34.37 25.82 -16.14
C GLY A 213 34.01 26.56 -17.43
N LEU A 214 34.63 27.71 -17.69
CA LEU A 214 34.31 28.53 -18.87
C LEU A 214 34.91 28.03 -20.20
N GLU A 215 35.87 27.11 -20.18
CA GLU A 215 36.58 26.62 -21.38
C GLU A 215 35.66 26.08 -22.50
N PRO A 216 34.55 25.35 -22.22
CA PRO A 216 33.63 24.89 -23.25
C PRO A 216 32.77 26.00 -23.86
N LEU A 217 32.75 27.20 -23.31
CA LEU A 217 32.00 28.33 -23.89
C LEU A 217 32.85 29.11 -24.90
N ILE A 218 34.18 29.00 -24.80
CA ILE A 218 35.15 29.76 -25.59
C ILE A 218 35.32 29.15 -26.99
N ALA A 219 35.33 30.02 -28.01
CA ALA A 219 35.58 29.64 -29.41
C ALA A 219 37.02 29.10 -29.59
N LEU A 220 37.21 28.09 -30.46
CA LEU A 220 38.50 27.43 -30.67
C LEU A 220 39.67 28.41 -30.93
N GLY A 221 39.43 29.49 -31.67
CA GLY A 221 40.44 30.52 -31.95
C GLY A 221 40.86 31.41 -30.77
N ALA A 222 40.06 31.47 -29.69
CA ALA A 222 40.37 32.24 -28.47
C ALA A 222 41.07 31.42 -27.38
N ARG A 223 41.26 30.11 -27.59
CA ARG A 223 41.91 29.18 -26.64
C ARG A 223 43.43 29.35 -26.51
N THR A 224 44.03 30.30 -27.23
CA THR A 224 45.47 30.61 -27.23
C THR A 224 45.90 31.49 -26.06
N PHE A 225 44.97 32.09 -25.33
CA PHE A 225 45.23 32.83 -24.09
C PHE A 225 45.08 31.90 -22.89
N GLY A 226 46.00 31.97 -21.93
CA GLY A 226 45.96 31.14 -20.72
C GLY A 226 44.64 31.32 -19.96
N PHE A 227 44.03 30.20 -19.56
CA PHE A 227 42.68 30.17 -18.98
C PHE A 227 42.64 30.68 -17.53
N ASP A 228 42.56 32.01 -17.35
CA ASP A 228 42.07 32.66 -16.13
C ASP A 228 40.62 33.12 -16.37
N GLU A 229 39.68 32.59 -15.58
CA GLU A 229 38.26 32.91 -15.68
C GLU A 229 37.96 34.41 -15.49
N ARG A 230 38.79 35.13 -14.73
CA ARG A 230 38.65 36.59 -14.53
C ARG A 230 39.01 37.37 -15.80
N LEU A 231 39.97 36.86 -16.58
CA LEU A 231 40.33 37.41 -17.89
C LEU A 231 39.23 37.13 -18.92
N VAL A 232 38.66 35.92 -18.90
CA VAL A 232 37.51 35.56 -19.75
C VAL A 232 36.29 36.42 -19.43
N ALA A 233 35.96 36.61 -18.16
CA ALA A 233 34.83 37.45 -17.74
C ALA A 233 34.99 38.92 -18.18
N ARG A 234 36.20 39.49 -18.09
CA ARG A 234 36.51 40.84 -18.62
C ARG A 234 36.39 40.89 -20.14
N ALA A 235 36.94 39.91 -20.86
CA ALA A 235 36.83 39.85 -22.31
C ALA A 235 35.37 39.74 -22.80
N ILE A 236 34.49 39.08 -22.02
CA ILE A 236 33.04 39.07 -22.28
C ILE A 236 32.45 40.47 -22.06
N ASP A 237 32.83 41.18 -20.99
CA ASP A 237 32.32 42.52 -20.67
C ASP A 237 32.75 43.59 -21.70
N ASP A 238 34.02 43.58 -22.07
CA ASP A 238 34.60 44.52 -23.04
C ASP A 238 34.20 44.19 -24.50
N GLY A 239 33.94 42.92 -24.82
CA GLY A 239 33.91 42.41 -26.20
C GLY A 239 32.56 41.89 -26.71
N CYS A 240 31.59 41.55 -25.85
CA CYS A 240 30.31 40.97 -26.28
C CYS A 240 29.14 41.95 -26.14
N ALA A 241 28.39 42.17 -27.24
CA ALA A 241 27.25 43.11 -27.28
C ALA A 241 26.08 42.80 -26.31
N ARG A 242 26.05 41.61 -25.69
CA ARG A 242 25.08 41.19 -24.66
C ARG A 242 25.80 40.78 -23.36
N SER A 243 26.93 41.41 -23.02
CA SER A 243 27.81 41.00 -21.91
C SER A 243 27.08 40.78 -20.59
N GLN A 244 26.28 41.76 -20.15
CA GLN A 244 25.53 41.69 -18.89
C GLN A 244 24.62 40.45 -18.80
N GLU A 245 24.01 40.06 -19.92
CA GLU A 245 23.11 38.90 -19.97
C GLU A 245 23.89 37.57 -19.99
N ILE A 246 25.06 37.55 -20.62
CA ILE A 246 25.98 36.40 -20.57
C ILE A 246 26.47 36.22 -19.14
N LEU A 247 26.96 37.29 -18.50
CA LEU A 247 27.49 37.25 -17.13
C LEU A 247 26.40 36.93 -16.09
N ALA A 248 25.19 37.47 -16.24
CA ALA A 248 24.04 37.11 -15.41
C ALA A 248 23.60 35.66 -15.64
N GLY A 249 23.61 35.18 -16.89
CA GLY A 249 23.37 33.79 -17.21
C GLY A 249 24.35 32.86 -16.50
N LEU A 250 25.66 33.14 -16.63
CA LEU A 250 26.72 32.38 -15.98
C LEU A 250 26.61 32.35 -14.45
N SER A 251 26.27 33.47 -13.81
CA SER A 251 26.12 33.53 -12.34
C SER A 251 24.86 32.83 -11.81
N GLN A 252 23.85 32.63 -12.67
CA GLN A 252 22.60 31.95 -12.36
C GLN A 252 22.50 30.55 -12.99
N ALA A 253 23.58 30.04 -13.59
CA ALA A 253 23.57 28.78 -14.31
C ALA A 253 23.37 27.61 -13.35
N LEU A 254 22.31 26.82 -13.56
CA LEU A 254 22.01 25.65 -12.74
C LEU A 254 22.93 24.50 -13.10
N ASP A 255 23.68 23.97 -12.12
CA ASP A 255 24.33 22.68 -12.30
C ASP A 255 23.32 21.53 -12.17
N LEU A 256 22.76 21.16 -13.32
CA LEU A 256 21.75 20.11 -13.42
C LEU A 256 22.25 18.74 -12.95
N SER A 257 23.55 18.47 -12.86
CA SER A 257 24.06 17.16 -12.39
C SER A 257 23.56 16.81 -10.97
N SER A 258 23.33 17.84 -10.14
CA SER A 258 22.79 17.71 -8.78
C SER A 258 21.31 17.29 -8.73
N VAL A 259 20.52 17.59 -9.77
CA VAL A 259 19.06 17.40 -9.81
C VAL A 259 18.59 16.53 -10.99
N GLU A 260 19.48 16.08 -11.87
CA GLU A 260 19.11 15.33 -13.09
C GLU A 260 18.27 14.09 -12.79
N HIS A 261 18.55 13.43 -11.66
CA HIS A 261 17.84 12.25 -11.20
C HIS A 261 16.38 12.51 -10.76
N THR A 262 15.97 13.77 -10.53
CA THR A 262 14.60 14.17 -10.13
C THR A 262 13.81 14.88 -11.24
N LEU A 263 14.46 15.22 -12.36
CA LEU A 263 13.83 15.92 -13.50
C LEU A 263 12.65 15.15 -14.10
N PHE A 264 12.76 13.82 -14.19
CA PHE A 264 11.70 12.97 -14.72
C PHE A 264 11.12 12.09 -13.60
N PRO A 265 9.78 12.09 -13.39
CA PRO A 265 9.16 11.27 -12.38
C PRO A 265 9.25 9.79 -12.81
N LYS A 266 10.08 9.04 -12.09
CA LYS A 266 10.19 7.59 -12.24
C LYS A 266 9.00 6.90 -11.54
N PRO A 267 8.58 5.72 -12.00
CA PRO A 267 7.65 4.91 -11.21
C PRO A 267 8.29 4.55 -9.86
N PRO A 268 7.51 4.36 -8.78
CA PRO A 268 8.06 4.02 -7.47
C PRO A 268 8.78 2.66 -7.43
N SER A 269 8.45 1.75 -8.35
CA SER A 269 9.18 0.51 -8.61
C SER A 269 8.78 -0.08 -9.98
N ASP A 270 9.61 -0.96 -10.54
CA ASP A 270 9.27 -1.75 -11.75
C ASP A 270 8.22 -2.86 -11.47
N GLU A 271 7.81 -3.03 -10.20
CA GLU A 271 6.78 -4.01 -9.78
C GLU A 271 5.46 -3.83 -10.54
N TRP A 272 5.10 -2.59 -10.91
CA TRP A 272 3.86 -2.34 -11.65
C TRP A 272 3.86 -3.05 -13.01
N VAL A 273 5.02 -3.09 -13.67
CA VAL A 273 5.22 -3.71 -14.99
C VAL A 273 5.25 -5.23 -14.86
N LEU A 274 5.94 -5.74 -13.82
CA LEU A 274 5.91 -7.15 -13.45
C LEU A 274 4.48 -7.62 -13.13
N SER A 275 3.66 -6.78 -12.48
CA SER A 275 2.26 -7.10 -12.13
C SER A 275 1.31 -7.17 -13.33
N LEU A 276 1.69 -6.61 -14.48
CA LEU A 276 0.97 -6.77 -15.75
C LEU A 276 1.33 -8.11 -16.39
N ARG A 277 2.63 -8.39 -16.56
CA ARG A 277 3.11 -9.69 -17.08
C ARG A 277 2.58 -10.86 -16.24
N ALA A 278 2.68 -10.74 -14.92
CA ALA A 278 2.25 -11.79 -13.99
C ALA A 278 0.77 -12.18 -14.16
N ARG A 279 -0.12 -11.21 -14.49
CA ARG A 279 -1.57 -11.41 -14.64
C ARG A 279 -2.06 -11.57 -16.07
N SER A 280 -1.17 -11.52 -17.07
CA SER A 280 -1.59 -11.75 -18.46
C SER A 280 -2.16 -13.16 -18.62
N THR A 281 -3.23 -13.28 -19.42
CA THR A 281 -3.75 -14.60 -19.84
C THR A 281 -2.99 -15.20 -21.02
N ASP A 282 -1.96 -14.53 -21.55
CA ASP A 282 -1.12 -15.06 -22.63
C ASP A 282 -0.39 -16.35 -22.22
N MET A 283 -0.16 -17.24 -23.20
CA MET A 283 0.71 -18.39 -23.01
C MET A 283 2.18 -17.93 -23.07
N PRO A 284 3.01 -18.24 -22.05
CA PRO A 284 4.46 -18.08 -22.16
C PRO A 284 5.03 -18.94 -23.30
N GLU A 285 6.10 -18.46 -23.93
CA GLU A 285 6.82 -19.22 -24.94
C GLU A 285 7.37 -20.52 -24.34
N GLY A 286 7.10 -21.66 -24.99
CA GLY A 286 7.50 -22.99 -24.52
C GLY A 286 6.70 -23.57 -23.35
N ALA A 287 5.59 -22.95 -22.92
CA ALA A 287 4.76 -23.48 -21.83
C ALA A 287 4.12 -24.84 -22.17
N GLU A 288 4.32 -25.84 -21.30
CA GLU A 288 3.65 -27.16 -21.42
C GLU A 288 2.14 -27.05 -21.17
N PRO A 289 1.29 -27.73 -21.95
CA PRO A 289 -0.15 -27.72 -21.75
C PRO A 289 -0.58 -28.52 -20.51
N LEU A 290 -1.45 -27.94 -19.69
CA LEU A 290 -2.20 -28.64 -18.65
C LEU A 290 -3.52 -29.16 -19.26
N ALA A 291 -3.80 -30.44 -19.08
CA ALA A 291 -5.11 -30.99 -19.44
C ALA A 291 -6.17 -30.46 -18.46
N ALA A 292 -7.17 -29.74 -18.97
CA ALA A 292 -8.34 -29.31 -18.22
C ALA A 292 -9.50 -28.98 -19.19
N SER A 293 -10.69 -28.72 -18.66
CA SER A 293 -11.84 -28.23 -19.42
C SER A 293 -12.56 -27.11 -18.68
N LEU A 294 -13.08 -26.11 -19.40
CA LEU A 294 -13.95 -25.05 -18.85
C LEU A 294 -15.40 -25.32 -19.23
N SER A 295 -16.30 -25.24 -18.24
CA SER A 295 -17.75 -25.21 -18.43
C SER A 295 -18.36 -24.00 -17.72
N LEU A 296 -19.51 -23.52 -18.21
CA LEU A 296 -20.19 -22.34 -17.70
C LEU A 296 -21.64 -22.65 -17.30
N SER A 297 -22.09 -22.07 -16.20
CA SER A 297 -23.50 -22.06 -15.79
C SER A 297 -23.92 -20.68 -15.28
N PHE A 298 -25.23 -20.43 -15.25
CA PHE A 298 -25.81 -19.14 -14.87
C PHE A 298 -26.73 -19.30 -13.65
N PRO A 299 -26.21 -19.62 -12.45
CA PRO A 299 -26.99 -20.14 -11.32
C PRO A 299 -28.03 -19.16 -10.75
N GLY A 300 -27.96 -17.87 -11.09
CA GLY A 300 -28.92 -16.87 -10.64
C GLY A 300 -28.56 -15.46 -11.08
N ARG A 301 -29.05 -14.49 -10.31
CA ARG A 301 -28.88 -13.05 -10.60
C ARG A 301 -28.58 -12.27 -9.32
N HIS A 302 -27.48 -11.53 -9.33
CA HIS A 302 -27.09 -10.58 -8.29
C HIS A 302 -27.36 -9.15 -8.78
N GLN A 303 -28.24 -8.42 -8.08
CA GLN A 303 -28.67 -7.06 -8.45
C GLN A 303 -29.24 -6.96 -9.89
N ASN A 304 -28.52 -6.32 -10.82
CA ASN A 304 -28.85 -6.23 -12.25
C ASN A 304 -27.87 -7.00 -13.15
N ARG A 305 -27.10 -7.91 -12.56
CA ARG A 305 -26.08 -8.74 -13.21
C ARG A 305 -26.45 -10.22 -13.06
N THR A 306 -26.29 -10.98 -14.12
CA THR A 306 -26.35 -12.45 -14.07
C THR A 306 -25.08 -12.96 -13.41
N VAL A 307 -25.22 -13.99 -12.56
CA VAL A 307 -24.06 -14.70 -12.01
C VAL A 307 -23.56 -15.63 -13.10
N VAL A 308 -22.32 -15.44 -13.54
CA VAL A 308 -21.62 -16.30 -14.50
C VAL A 308 -20.67 -17.17 -13.68
N GLN A 309 -21.02 -18.44 -13.52
CA GLN A 309 -20.21 -19.42 -12.80
C GLN A 309 -19.38 -20.21 -13.82
N GLY A 310 -18.06 -20.10 -13.73
CA GLY A 310 -17.12 -20.92 -14.48
C GLY A 310 -16.57 -22.04 -13.61
N LEU A 311 -16.54 -23.25 -14.17
CA LEU A 311 -15.85 -24.40 -13.61
C LEU A 311 -14.71 -24.79 -14.55
N VAL A 312 -13.47 -24.69 -14.08
CA VAL A 312 -12.35 -25.41 -14.70
C VAL A 312 -12.15 -26.74 -13.98
N THR A 313 -12.17 -27.84 -14.73
CA THR A 313 -11.98 -29.20 -14.19
C THR A 313 -10.61 -29.73 -14.63
N VAL A 314 -9.72 -30.02 -13.68
CA VAL A 314 -8.37 -30.55 -13.94
C VAL A 314 -8.29 -32.04 -13.53
N PRO A 315 -7.98 -32.99 -14.43
CA PRO A 315 -7.85 -34.40 -14.05
C PRO A 315 -6.72 -34.59 -13.01
N PRO A 316 -6.88 -35.38 -11.93
CA PRO A 316 -5.90 -35.41 -10.84
C PRO A 316 -4.54 -35.95 -11.27
N GLY A 317 -4.49 -36.85 -12.26
CA GLY A 317 -3.24 -37.36 -12.84
C GLY A 317 -2.53 -36.38 -13.77
N ALA A 318 -3.13 -35.25 -14.14
CA ALA A 318 -2.50 -34.20 -14.93
C ALA A 318 -1.82 -33.13 -14.06
N ALA A 319 -2.17 -33.05 -12.78
CA ALA A 319 -1.73 -32.03 -11.84
C ALA A 319 -0.69 -32.56 -10.84
N GLY A 320 0.24 -31.69 -10.43
CA GLY A 320 1.26 -31.98 -9.43
C GLY A 320 0.79 -31.76 -8.00
N LEU A 321 1.33 -32.57 -7.08
CA LEU A 321 1.14 -32.40 -5.65
C LEU A 321 2.23 -31.51 -5.05
N VAL A 322 1.80 -30.49 -4.31
CA VAL A 322 2.64 -29.66 -3.45
C VAL A 322 2.64 -30.24 -2.03
N ALA A 323 3.82 -30.54 -1.49
CA ALA A 323 4.00 -30.89 -0.09
C ALA A 323 4.56 -29.70 0.70
N ARG A 324 3.92 -29.35 1.82
CA ARG A 324 4.40 -28.31 2.77
C ARG A 324 4.13 -28.77 4.21
N GLY A 325 5.17 -29.26 4.88
CA GLY A 325 5.02 -29.86 6.21
C GLY A 325 4.05 -31.06 6.16
N ALA A 326 2.98 -31.01 6.95
CA ALA A 326 1.93 -32.03 6.95
C ALA A 326 0.89 -31.88 5.80
N TYR A 327 0.88 -30.75 5.08
CA TYR A 327 -0.03 -30.54 3.97
C TYR A 327 0.48 -31.24 2.70
N GLN A 328 -0.41 -32.01 2.06
CA GLN A 328 -0.28 -32.46 0.68
C GLN A 328 -1.53 -32.06 -0.10
N GLY A 329 -1.37 -31.39 -1.24
CA GLY A 329 -2.48 -30.95 -2.06
C GLY A 329 -2.05 -30.30 -3.36
N TYR A 330 -3.04 -29.93 -4.17
CA TYR A 330 -2.86 -29.26 -5.45
C TYR A 330 -2.91 -27.76 -5.23
N SER A 331 -2.12 -27.01 -6.00
CA SER A 331 -2.06 -25.54 -5.90
C SER A 331 -2.11 -24.94 -7.30
N PHE A 332 -3.17 -24.19 -7.59
CA PHE A 332 -3.42 -23.62 -8.91
C PHE A 332 -3.57 -22.11 -8.84
N LEU A 333 -3.04 -21.42 -9.84
CA LEU A 333 -3.25 -19.99 -10.05
C LEU A 333 -4.13 -19.81 -11.30
N LEU A 334 -5.30 -19.19 -11.13
CA LEU A 334 -6.24 -18.92 -12.21
C LEU A 334 -6.29 -17.41 -12.47
N ASP A 335 -5.85 -17.00 -13.64
CA ASP A 335 -6.03 -15.67 -14.21
C ASP A 335 -7.20 -15.67 -15.20
N GLY A 336 -7.95 -14.59 -15.24
CA GLY A 336 -8.99 -14.42 -16.25
C GLY A 336 -9.21 -12.98 -16.66
N GLU A 337 -9.62 -12.81 -17.91
CA GLU A 337 -9.91 -11.54 -18.55
C GLU A 337 -11.28 -11.62 -19.22
N VAL A 338 -12.11 -10.61 -19.00
CA VAL A 338 -13.40 -10.44 -19.65
C VAL A 338 -13.29 -9.24 -20.58
N LEU A 339 -13.44 -9.47 -21.89
CA LEU A 339 -13.49 -8.41 -22.89
C LEU A 339 -14.95 -8.08 -23.23
N ARG A 340 -15.21 -6.83 -23.59
CA ARG A 340 -16.51 -6.38 -24.12
C ARG A 340 -16.26 -5.45 -25.30
N GLY A 341 -16.68 -5.85 -26.50
CA GLY A 341 -16.39 -5.10 -27.73
C GLY A 341 -14.88 -4.95 -28.02
N GLY A 342 -14.07 -5.95 -27.66
CA GLY A 342 -12.61 -5.93 -27.81
C GLY A 342 -11.84 -5.10 -26.77
N GLU A 343 -12.51 -4.43 -25.83
CA GLU A 343 -11.86 -3.75 -24.70
C GLU A 343 -11.91 -4.61 -23.43
N LEU A 344 -10.84 -4.56 -22.62
CA LEU A 344 -10.82 -5.23 -21.31
C LEU A 344 -11.82 -4.57 -20.35
N PHE A 345 -12.90 -5.31 -20.05
CA PHE A 345 -13.96 -4.91 -19.13
C PHE A 345 -13.64 -5.29 -17.69
N GLU A 346 -13.06 -6.47 -17.47
CA GLU A 346 -12.69 -6.98 -16.14
C GLU A 346 -11.45 -7.89 -16.24
N GLN A 347 -10.56 -7.85 -15.25
CA GLN A 347 -9.48 -8.82 -15.08
C GLN A 347 -9.56 -9.36 -13.65
N PHE A 348 -9.37 -10.66 -13.46
CA PHE A 348 -9.52 -11.32 -12.17
C PHE A 348 -8.46 -12.41 -11.93
N ARG A 349 -8.18 -12.66 -10.64
CA ARG A 349 -7.24 -13.69 -10.20
C ARG A 349 -7.76 -14.43 -8.96
N TYR A 350 -7.62 -15.74 -9.01
CA TYR A 350 -7.85 -16.67 -7.90
C TYR A 350 -6.60 -17.53 -7.69
N ARG A 351 -6.35 -17.94 -6.46
CA ARG A 351 -5.48 -19.09 -6.17
C ARG A 351 -6.28 -20.12 -5.37
N PHE A 352 -6.17 -21.38 -5.76
CA PHE A 352 -6.80 -22.52 -5.10
C PHE A 352 -5.70 -23.38 -4.48
N ASP A 353 -5.86 -23.72 -3.20
CA ASP A 353 -4.97 -24.64 -2.49
C ASP A 353 -5.86 -25.77 -1.97
N LEU A 354 -5.94 -26.87 -2.72
CA LEU A 354 -6.91 -27.94 -2.51
C LEU A 354 -6.20 -29.18 -1.94
N PRO A 355 -6.47 -29.59 -0.69
CA PRO A 355 -5.83 -30.78 -0.11
C PRO A 355 -6.10 -32.03 -0.93
N ALA A 356 -5.09 -32.86 -1.13
CA ALA A 356 -5.24 -34.15 -1.81
C ALA A 356 -6.23 -35.05 -1.05
N THR A 357 -6.24 -34.93 0.28
CA THR A 357 -7.17 -35.63 1.17
C THR A 357 -8.63 -35.19 0.99
N GLN A 358 -8.92 -34.03 0.38
CA GLN A 358 -10.29 -33.54 0.15
C GLN A 358 -10.98 -34.16 -1.07
N LEU A 359 -10.23 -34.67 -2.05
CA LEU A 359 -10.80 -35.44 -3.16
C LEU A 359 -11.22 -36.82 -2.64
N GLU A 360 -12.53 -37.09 -2.58
CA GLU A 360 -13.02 -38.44 -2.32
C GLU A 360 -12.63 -39.38 -3.47
N PRO A 361 -12.52 -40.70 -3.24
CA PRO A 361 -12.17 -41.67 -4.29
C PRO A 361 -13.11 -41.64 -5.50
N GLN A 362 -14.36 -41.21 -5.32
CA GLN A 362 -15.32 -40.99 -6.40
C GLN A 362 -15.05 -39.67 -7.16
N SER A 363 -14.74 -38.58 -6.42
CA SER A 363 -14.37 -37.29 -7.00
C SER A 363 -13.04 -37.32 -7.78
N ALA A 364 -12.15 -38.29 -7.50
CA ALA A 364 -10.93 -38.49 -8.28
C ALA A 364 -11.20 -38.85 -9.76
N ALA A 365 -12.38 -39.39 -10.08
CA ALA A 365 -12.82 -39.63 -11.46
C ALA A 365 -13.45 -38.39 -12.12
N GLU A 366 -13.92 -37.43 -11.32
CA GLU A 366 -14.63 -36.23 -11.78
C GLU A 366 -13.69 -35.05 -12.07
N GLY A 367 -12.49 -35.07 -11.48
CA GLY A 367 -11.49 -34.00 -11.61
C GLY A 367 -11.51 -33.00 -10.47
N ILE A 368 -10.43 -32.22 -10.39
CA ILE A 368 -10.23 -31.17 -9.40
C ILE A 368 -11.00 -29.92 -9.86
N PRO A 369 -12.00 -29.44 -9.09
CA PRO A 369 -12.87 -28.35 -9.51
C PRO A 369 -12.33 -26.98 -9.06
N LEU A 370 -12.05 -26.11 -10.03
CA LEU A 370 -11.66 -24.72 -9.80
C LEU A 370 -12.85 -23.82 -10.19
N ILE A 371 -13.56 -23.30 -9.20
CA ILE A 371 -14.83 -22.59 -9.39
C ILE A 371 -14.61 -21.09 -9.28
N VAL A 372 -14.99 -20.34 -10.32
CA VAL A 372 -14.97 -18.88 -10.37
C VAL A 372 -16.36 -18.33 -10.61
N GLN A 373 -16.70 -17.18 -10.02
CA GLN A 373 -18.00 -16.52 -10.19
C GLN A 373 -17.79 -15.06 -10.56
N ARG A 374 -18.36 -14.62 -11.69
CA ARG A 374 -18.33 -13.23 -12.18
C ARG A 374 -19.75 -12.67 -12.27
N TYR A 375 -19.87 -11.35 -12.18
CA TYR A 375 -21.17 -10.65 -12.16
C TYR A 375 -21.31 -9.73 -13.36
N LEU A 376 -21.77 -10.28 -14.48
CA LEU A 376 -21.87 -9.57 -15.76
C LEU A 376 -23.32 -9.13 -16.03
N ARG A 377 -23.51 -7.99 -16.71
CA ARG A 377 -24.84 -7.62 -17.20
C ARG A 377 -25.21 -8.53 -18.38
N PRO A 378 -26.51 -8.71 -18.70
CA PRO A 378 -26.89 -9.41 -19.93
C PRO A 378 -26.28 -8.75 -21.17
N GLY A 379 -25.84 -9.57 -22.12
CA GLY A 379 -25.14 -9.16 -23.35
C GLY A 379 -23.86 -9.97 -23.61
N ASP A 380 -23.16 -9.62 -24.68
CA ASP A 380 -22.04 -10.41 -25.20
C ASP A 380 -20.68 -9.96 -24.67
N TYR A 381 -19.84 -10.95 -24.37
CA TYR A 381 -18.48 -10.78 -23.84
C TYR A 381 -17.56 -11.87 -24.40
N GLU A 382 -16.24 -11.65 -24.35
CA GLU A 382 -15.27 -12.74 -24.46
C GLU A 382 -14.68 -13.02 -23.08
N LEU A 383 -14.66 -14.29 -22.68
CA LEU A 383 -14.03 -14.76 -21.45
C LEU A 383 -12.75 -15.52 -21.81
N ILE A 384 -11.62 -15.04 -21.31
CA ILE A 384 -10.33 -15.71 -21.36
C ILE A 384 -10.00 -16.22 -19.95
N VAL A 385 -9.62 -17.48 -19.83
CA VAL A 385 -9.17 -18.09 -18.57
C VAL A 385 -7.83 -18.80 -18.82
N LYS A 386 -6.87 -18.57 -17.92
CA LYS A 386 -5.57 -19.25 -17.88
C LYS A 386 -5.37 -19.86 -16.48
N VAL A 387 -5.11 -21.16 -16.40
CA VAL A 387 -4.80 -21.88 -15.16
C VAL A 387 -3.36 -22.41 -15.22
N GLU A 388 -2.53 -22.00 -14.27
CA GLU A 388 -1.19 -22.56 -14.02
C GLU A 388 -1.25 -23.54 -12.84
N ASP A 389 -0.76 -24.76 -13.04
CA ASP A 389 -0.40 -25.66 -11.94
C ASP A 389 0.93 -25.19 -11.33
N LEU A 390 0.90 -24.76 -10.07
CA LEU A 390 2.07 -24.18 -9.41
C LEU A 390 3.16 -25.21 -9.09
N ALA A 391 2.84 -26.51 -9.11
CA ALA A 391 3.79 -27.61 -8.92
C ALA A 391 4.50 -28.01 -10.22
N THR A 392 3.76 -28.20 -11.32
CA THR A 392 4.32 -28.67 -12.61
C THR A 392 4.68 -27.56 -13.59
N LYS A 393 4.19 -26.33 -13.36
CA LYS A 393 4.27 -25.19 -14.29
C LYS A 393 3.56 -25.38 -15.63
N ARG A 394 2.70 -26.41 -15.74
CA ARG A 394 1.82 -26.61 -16.88
C ARG A 394 0.67 -25.61 -16.87
N ILE A 395 0.25 -25.18 -18.06
CA ILE A 395 -0.74 -24.12 -18.25
C ILE A 395 -1.88 -24.60 -19.15
N PHE A 396 -3.11 -24.40 -18.69
CA PHE A 396 -4.33 -24.49 -19.49
C PHE A 396 -4.77 -23.08 -19.85
N ARG A 397 -5.13 -22.81 -21.11
CA ARG A 397 -5.74 -21.54 -21.54
C ARG A 397 -6.91 -21.81 -22.46
N GLN A 398 -8.04 -21.13 -22.21
CA GLN A 398 -9.20 -21.14 -23.10
C GLN A 398 -9.75 -19.72 -23.26
N GLN A 399 -10.19 -19.39 -24.47
CA GLN A 399 -10.90 -18.15 -24.82
C GLN A 399 -12.25 -18.54 -25.42
N LEU A 400 -13.33 -17.92 -24.95
CA LEU A 400 -14.70 -18.29 -25.27
C LEU A 400 -15.59 -17.04 -25.40
N SER A 401 -16.30 -16.91 -26.51
CA SER A 401 -17.39 -15.94 -26.65
C SER A 401 -18.59 -16.39 -25.81
N ILE A 402 -19.08 -15.51 -24.93
CA ILE A 402 -20.19 -15.80 -24.02
C ILE A 402 -21.33 -14.80 -24.22
N ALA A 403 -22.52 -15.31 -24.51
CA ALA A 403 -23.76 -14.54 -24.48
C ALA A 403 -24.35 -14.66 -23.07
N VAL A 404 -24.20 -13.61 -22.23
CA VAL A 404 -24.69 -13.63 -20.85
C VAL A 404 -26.21 -13.44 -20.87
N PRO A 405 -27.01 -14.43 -20.45
CA PRO A 405 -28.46 -14.36 -20.54
C PRO A 405 -29.04 -13.42 -19.48
N ARG A 406 -30.27 -12.95 -19.72
CA ARG A 406 -31.09 -12.30 -18.68
C ARG A 406 -31.78 -13.38 -17.85
N VAL A 407 -31.17 -13.76 -16.72
CA VAL A 407 -31.78 -14.71 -15.79
C VAL A 407 -32.92 -14.03 -15.02
N GLU A 408 -34.13 -14.58 -15.14
CA GLU A 408 -35.29 -14.17 -14.33
C GLU A 408 -35.23 -14.81 -12.94
N ARG A 409 -35.81 -14.15 -11.93
CA ARG A 409 -35.89 -14.73 -10.58
C ARG A 409 -36.83 -15.92 -10.60
N ARG A 410 -36.36 -17.09 -10.12
CA ARG A 410 -37.27 -18.16 -9.69
C ARG A 410 -38.20 -17.61 -8.60
N ARG A 411 -39.46 -17.36 -8.94
CA ARG A 411 -40.52 -17.27 -7.92
C ARG A 411 -40.65 -18.67 -7.30
N PRO A 412 -40.63 -18.83 -5.97
CA PRO A 412 -41.04 -20.09 -5.37
C PRO A 412 -42.52 -20.30 -5.71
N ILE A 413 -42.81 -21.35 -6.49
CA ILE A 413 -44.19 -21.77 -6.73
C ILE A 413 -44.67 -22.39 -5.43
N LEU A 414 -45.47 -21.63 -4.69
CA LEU A 414 -46.25 -22.14 -3.56
C LEU A 414 -47.36 -23.02 -4.14
N ALA A 415 -47.10 -24.32 -4.25
CA ALA A 415 -48.13 -25.30 -4.57
C ALA A 415 -48.94 -25.55 -3.29
N VAL A 416 -50.24 -25.31 -3.35
CA VAL A 416 -51.18 -25.76 -2.31
C VAL A 416 -51.60 -27.17 -2.71
N ALA A 417 -51.30 -28.16 -1.87
CA ALA A 417 -51.80 -29.52 -2.05
C ALA A 417 -53.32 -29.54 -1.79
N ASP A 418 -54.03 -30.56 -2.30
CA ASP A 418 -55.49 -30.66 -2.18
C ASP A 418 -56.00 -30.74 -0.72
N ASP A 419 -55.11 -30.96 0.26
CA ASP A 419 -55.41 -30.90 1.71
C ASP A 419 -55.24 -29.50 2.34
N GLY A 420 -54.94 -28.48 1.52
CA GLY A 420 -54.71 -27.10 1.96
C GLY A 420 -53.29 -26.81 2.48
N ARG A 421 -52.37 -27.78 2.47
CA ARG A 421 -50.98 -27.53 2.86
C ARG A 421 -50.20 -26.82 1.75
N VAL A 422 -49.43 -25.81 2.15
CA VAL A 422 -48.39 -25.21 1.31
C VAL A 422 -47.20 -26.17 1.25
N VAL A 423 -46.85 -26.62 0.04
CA VAL A 423 -45.70 -27.49 -0.22
C VAL A 423 -44.75 -26.81 -1.21
N THR A 424 -43.46 -26.77 -0.86
CA THR A 424 -42.41 -26.32 -1.79
C THR A 424 -42.16 -27.40 -2.85
N ALA A 425 -42.58 -27.15 -4.10
CA ALA A 425 -42.35 -28.08 -5.20
C ALA A 425 -40.84 -28.24 -5.48
N ALA A 426 -40.37 -29.47 -5.63
CA ALA A 426 -38.97 -29.77 -5.91
C ALA A 426 -38.60 -29.45 -7.37
N ALA A 427 -37.46 -28.76 -7.55
CA ALA A 427 -36.63 -28.68 -8.75
C ALA A 427 -37.32 -28.83 -10.12
N ALA A 428 -38.01 -27.79 -10.61
CA ALA A 428 -38.30 -27.65 -12.03
C ALA A 428 -37.01 -27.29 -12.82
N THR A 429 -36.73 -28.05 -13.88
CA THR A 429 -35.63 -27.81 -14.83
C THR A 429 -35.75 -26.49 -15.57
N TYR A 430 -34.63 -25.97 -16.08
CA TYR A 430 -34.63 -24.82 -17.00
C TYR A 430 -35.47 -25.13 -18.24
N ASP A 431 -36.38 -24.22 -18.58
CA ASP A 431 -37.00 -24.18 -19.91
C ASP A 431 -36.20 -23.22 -20.80
N GLN A 432 -35.69 -23.74 -21.92
CA GLN A 432 -34.97 -22.96 -22.93
C GLN A 432 -35.93 -22.57 -24.05
N THR A 433 -36.74 -21.55 -23.80
CA THR A 433 -37.59 -20.92 -24.84
C THR A 433 -37.04 -19.54 -25.20
N ALA A 434 -36.01 -19.55 -26.05
CA ALA A 434 -35.48 -18.36 -26.71
C ALA A 434 -35.70 -18.47 -28.23
N ASP A 435 -36.71 -17.77 -28.75
CA ASP A 435 -36.90 -17.55 -30.18
C ASP A 435 -35.78 -16.63 -30.71
N ALA A 436 -34.67 -17.25 -31.13
CA ALA A 436 -33.65 -16.63 -31.96
C ALA A 436 -32.86 -17.73 -32.70
N ALA A 437 -33.13 -17.92 -33.98
CA ALA A 437 -32.33 -18.81 -34.82
C ALA A 437 -30.90 -18.24 -34.96
N PRO A 438 -29.84 -19.03 -34.73
CA PRO A 438 -28.47 -18.55 -34.87
C PRO A 438 -28.08 -18.37 -36.34
N PRO A 439 -27.20 -17.41 -36.67
CA PRO A 439 -26.58 -17.34 -37.99
C PRO A 439 -25.69 -18.57 -38.20
N ALA A 440 -25.75 -19.15 -39.40
CA ALA A 440 -24.98 -20.36 -39.71
C ALA A 440 -23.49 -20.03 -39.94
N GLY A 441 -22.59 -20.72 -39.22
CA GLY A 441 -21.17 -20.75 -39.59
C GLY A 441 -20.12 -20.45 -38.51
N GLU A 442 -20.39 -20.71 -37.22
CA GLU A 442 -19.36 -20.79 -36.18
C GLU A 442 -19.66 -21.98 -35.25
N GLU A 443 -18.62 -22.68 -34.79
CA GLU A 443 -18.76 -23.85 -33.91
C GLU A 443 -19.24 -23.42 -32.51
N ALA A 444 -20.55 -23.46 -32.28
CA ALA A 444 -21.13 -23.22 -30.98
C ALA A 444 -20.67 -24.31 -29.99
N VAL A 445 -19.85 -23.91 -29.00
CA VAL A 445 -19.43 -24.80 -27.91
C VAL A 445 -20.67 -25.21 -27.12
N GLU A 446 -21.03 -26.48 -27.22
CA GLU A 446 -22.20 -27.05 -26.56
C GLU A 446 -22.02 -26.95 -25.03
N LEU A 447 -22.91 -26.19 -24.37
CA LEU A 447 -22.91 -25.91 -22.92
C LEU A 447 -23.26 -27.17 -22.10
N THR A 448 -22.36 -28.15 -22.14
CA THR A 448 -22.48 -29.45 -21.49
C THR A 448 -22.31 -29.31 -19.98
N THR A 449 -23.44 -29.21 -19.28
CA THR A 449 -23.51 -29.04 -17.82
C THR A 449 -23.06 -30.31 -17.09
N PRO A 450 -22.01 -30.29 -16.24
CA PRO A 450 -21.68 -31.40 -15.35
C PRO A 450 -22.71 -31.46 -14.20
N LYS A 451 -23.86 -32.10 -14.46
CA LYS A 451 -25.05 -32.10 -13.58
C LYS A 451 -24.77 -32.36 -12.09
N LEU A 452 -23.74 -33.15 -11.77
CA LEU A 452 -23.40 -33.51 -10.39
C LEU A 452 -22.70 -32.39 -9.62
N LEU A 453 -21.91 -31.53 -10.28
CA LEU A 453 -21.27 -30.42 -9.57
C LEU A 453 -22.29 -29.34 -9.21
N ASP A 454 -23.18 -28.98 -10.14
CA ASP A 454 -24.28 -28.07 -9.86
C ASP A 454 -25.23 -28.62 -8.78
N GLN A 455 -25.33 -29.95 -8.62
CA GLN A 455 -26.02 -30.58 -7.49
C GLN A 455 -25.25 -30.41 -6.16
N ARG A 456 -23.93 -30.66 -6.13
CA ARG A 456 -23.11 -30.43 -4.91
C ARG A 456 -23.12 -28.97 -4.48
N LEU A 457 -23.04 -28.05 -5.45
CA LEU A 457 -23.11 -26.60 -5.27
C LEU A 457 -24.54 -26.06 -5.10
N ALA A 458 -25.59 -26.91 -5.16
CA ALA A 458 -26.97 -26.45 -5.12
C ALA A 458 -27.31 -25.69 -3.82
N GLU A 459 -26.70 -26.04 -2.70
CA GLU A 459 -26.90 -25.38 -1.40
C GLU A 459 -26.23 -23.99 -1.35
N ALA A 460 -24.97 -23.89 -1.78
CA ALA A 460 -24.30 -22.60 -1.98
C ALA A 460 -25.05 -21.70 -2.99
N ASN A 461 -25.49 -22.27 -4.12
CA ASN A 461 -26.22 -21.56 -5.17
C ASN A 461 -27.68 -21.24 -4.78
N ALA A 462 -28.27 -21.96 -3.82
CA ALA A 462 -29.60 -21.61 -3.29
C ALA A 462 -29.59 -20.23 -2.63
N SER A 463 -28.50 -19.84 -1.95
CA SER A 463 -28.35 -18.48 -1.39
C SER A 463 -28.42 -17.37 -2.47
N ILE A 464 -27.98 -17.67 -3.69
CA ILE A 464 -28.06 -16.78 -4.86
C ILE A 464 -29.51 -16.74 -5.40
N ALA A 465 -30.22 -17.87 -5.32
CA ALA A 465 -31.53 -18.07 -5.92
C ALA A 465 -32.72 -17.64 -5.04
N THR A 466 -32.64 -17.69 -3.71
CA THR A 466 -33.72 -17.30 -2.78
C THR A 466 -34.03 -15.80 -2.78
N GLY A 467 -33.30 -15.02 -3.56
CA GLY A 467 -33.18 -13.60 -3.39
C GLY A 467 -32.03 -13.32 -2.43
N ASP A 468 -31.06 -12.55 -2.91
CA ASP A 468 -29.95 -12.01 -2.15
C ASP A 468 -30.53 -11.05 -1.09
N HIS A 469 -30.95 -11.63 0.04
CA HIS A 469 -31.46 -10.87 1.18
C HIS A 469 -30.28 -10.11 1.75
N SER A 470 -30.36 -8.79 1.70
CA SER A 470 -29.41 -7.96 2.40
C SER A 470 -30.15 -6.88 3.17
N VAL A 471 -29.58 -6.53 4.30
CA VAL A 471 -29.75 -5.23 4.91
C VAL A 471 -28.38 -4.57 4.82
N LYS A 472 -28.31 -3.28 4.53
CA LYS A 472 -27.08 -2.51 4.57
C LYS A 472 -27.32 -1.20 5.30
N LEU A 473 -26.58 -0.97 6.37
CA LEU A 473 -26.58 0.29 7.09
C LEU A 473 -25.84 1.33 6.23
N MET A 474 -26.52 2.44 5.98
CA MET A 474 -25.94 3.58 5.30
C MET A 474 -25.04 4.28 6.31
N ARG A 475 -23.73 3.98 6.25
CA ARG A 475 -22.73 4.61 7.13
C ARG A 475 -22.86 6.14 7.00
N PRO A 476 -23.01 6.88 8.12
CA PRO A 476 -23.03 8.34 8.08
C PRO A 476 -21.68 8.88 7.56
N PRO A 477 -21.57 10.18 7.24
CA PRO A 477 -20.28 10.80 6.96
C PRO A 477 -19.27 10.49 8.07
N ASN A 478 -17.99 10.27 7.73
CA ASN A 478 -16.93 10.03 8.70
C ASN A 478 -16.59 11.33 9.47
N VAL A 479 -17.49 11.72 10.36
CA VAL A 479 -17.39 12.87 11.27
C VAL A 479 -17.75 12.38 12.66
N LEU A 480 -16.96 12.78 13.66
CA LEU A 480 -17.28 12.59 15.07
C LEU A 480 -18.69 13.13 15.35
N THR A 481 -19.63 12.23 15.61
CA THR A 481 -21.05 12.56 15.78
C THR A 481 -21.47 12.33 17.22
N VAL A 482 -22.14 13.34 17.79
CA VAL A 482 -22.74 13.32 19.13
C VAL A 482 -24.23 13.68 19.03
N GLY A 483 -24.98 13.37 20.08
CA GLY A 483 -26.41 13.61 20.17
C GLY A 483 -27.22 12.78 19.17
N ARG A 484 -28.21 13.40 18.54
CA ARG A 484 -29.20 12.67 17.73
C ARG A 484 -28.77 12.48 16.28
N LEU A 485 -28.55 11.22 15.90
CA LEU A 485 -28.16 10.80 14.56
C LEU A 485 -29.24 9.94 13.91
N ARG A 486 -29.68 10.31 12.69
CA ARG A 486 -30.58 9.46 11.89
C ARG A 486 -29.79 8.56 10.96
N VAL A 487 -29.85 7.24 11.18
CA VAL A 487 -29.26 6.24 10.27
C VAL A 487 -30.35 5.57 9.43
N LEU A 488 -30.02 5.31 8.17
CA LEU A 488 -30.85 4.60 7.20
C LEU A 488 -30.32 3.18 7.01
N ALA A 489 -31.22 2.22 6.82
CA ALA A 489 -30.87 0.91 6.26
C ALA A 489 -31.53 0.73 4.89
N GLN A 490 -30.79 0.17 3.94
CA GLN A 490 -31.34 -0.29 2.66
C GLN A 490 -31.51 -1.80 2.73
N THR A 491 -32.70 -2.32 2.41
CA THR A 491 -32.89 -3.77 2.26
C THR A 491 -33.00 -4.16 0.79
N ARG A 492 -32.58 -5.39 0.49
CA ARG A 492 -32.79 -6.06 -0.81
C ARG A 492 -33.27 -7.49 -0.54
N GLY A 493 -33.95 -8.07 -1.52
CA GLY A 493 -34.68 -9.33 -1.36
C GLY A 493 -36.17 -9.12 -1.07
N GLU A 494 -36.99 -10.10 -1.45
CA GLU A 494 -38.43 -10.14 -1.13
C GLU A 494 -38.63 -10.75 0.27
N GLY A 495 -39.86 -10.94 0.74
CA GLY A 495 -40.13 -11.66 2.01
C GLY A 495 -39.71 -10.95 3.33
N ILE A 496 -38.90 -9.89 3.28
CA ILE A 496 -38.50 -9.08 4.44
C ILE A 496 -39.75 -8.38 5.02
N ALA A 497 -40.22 -8.87 6.16
CA ALA A 497 -41.38 -8.34 6.87
C ALA A 497 -41.02 -7.24 7.88
N GLY A 498 -39.73 -7.05 8.16
CA GLY A 498 -39.25 -5.91 8.93
C GLY A 498 -37.74 -5.87 9.13
N VAL A 499 -37.27 -4.76 9.70
CA VAL A 499 -35.89 -4.56 10.13
C VAL A 499 -35.87 -4.20 11.62
N ALA A 500 -35.13 -4.95 12.42
CA ALA A 500 -34.78 -4.60 13.79
C ALA A 500 -33.47 -3.82 13.82
N PHE A 501 -33.37 -2.84 14.72
CA PHE A 501 -32.15 -2.07 14.99
C PHE A 501 -31.72 -2.30 16.45
N GLU A 502 -30.43 -2.54 16.63
CA GLU A 502 -29.74 -2.77 17.89
C GLU A 502 -28.56 -1.77 17.97
N LEU A 503 -28.31 -1.21 19.16
CA LEU A 503 -27.20 -0.31 19.45
C LEU A 503 -26.52 -0.82 20.71
N ASP A 504 -25.21 -1.12 20.64
CA ASP A 504 -24.41 -1.66 21.74
C ASP A 504 -25.06 -2.92 22.35
N GLY A 505 -25.48 -3.84 21.47
CA GLY A 505 -26.23 -5.05 21.81
C GLY A 505 -27.67 -4.85 22.32
N LYS A 506 -28.10 -3.60 22.57
CA LYS A 506 -29.44 -3.28 23.09
C LYS A 506 -30.40 -3.01 21.93
N ARG A 507 -31.50 -3.77 21.89
CA ARG A 507 -32.54 -3.60 20.87
C ARG A 507 -33.27 -2.27 21.02
N LEU A 508 -33.13 -1.38 20.03
CA LEU A 508 -33.82 -0.09 20.00
C LEU A 508 -35.27 -0.22 19.52
N LEU A 509 -35.47 -0.76 18.31
CA LEU A 509 -36.81 -0.88 17.72
C LEU A 509 -36.87 -1.92 16.59
N LYS A 510 -38.08 -2.33 16.19
CA LYS A 510 -38.36 -3.08 14.96
C LYS A 510 -39.35 -2.30 14.09
N LYS A 511 -39.00 -2.04 12.83
CA LYS A 511 -39.93 -1.48 11.83
C LYS A 511 -40.45 -2.59 10.94
N SER A 512 -41.75 -2.59 10.67
CA SER A 512 -42.37 -3.55 9.73
C SER A 512 -42.66 -2.96 8.34
N ARG A 513 -42.27 -1.70 8.09
CA ARG A 513 -42.45 -1.02 6.79
C ARG A 513 -41.28 -0.05 6.51
N PRO A 514 -40.85 0.11 5.24
CA PRO A 514 -39.86 1.10 4.84
C PRO A 514 -40.43 2.55 4.90
N PRO A 515 -39.59 3.59 4.92
CA PRO A 515 -38.12 3.54 4.91
C PRO A 515 -37.56 3.02 6.24
N TRP A 516 -36.58 2.12 6.15
CA TRP A 516 -35.89 1.59 7.32
C TRP A 516 -34.94 2.67 7.82
N SER A 517 -35.30 3.28 8.95
CA SER A 517 -34.55 4.38 9.54
C SER A 517 -34.75 4.39 11.04
N VAL A 518 -33.67 4.56 11.77
CA VAL A 518 -33.64 4.72 13.22
C VAL A 518 -33.07 6.11 13.55
N GLU A 519 -33.63 6.75 14.58
CA GLU A 519 -33.02 7.92 15.22
C GLU A 519 -32.31 7.39 16.46
N LEU A 520 -31.00 7.57 16.48
CA LEU A 520 -30.10 7.15 17.55
C LEU A 520 -29.85 8.34 18.46
N ASP A 521 -29.66 8.07 19.74
CA ASP A 521 -29.07 9.03 20.67
C ASP A 521 -27.69 8.50 21.05
N LEU A 522 -26.64 9.20 20.62
CA LEU A 522 -25.25 8.88 20.90
C LEU A 522 -24.75 9.57 22.18
N GLY A 523 -25.61 10.36 22.86
CA GLY A 523 -25.23 11.19 23.99
C GLY A 523 -24.27 12.32 23.63
N ASP A 524 -23.87 13.11 24.63
CA ASP A 524 -23.12 14.36 24.42
C ASP A 524 -21.61 14.17 24.19
N LYS A 525 -21.12 12.92 24.24
CA LYS A 525 -19.70 12.58 24.10
C LYS A 525 -19.46 11.70 22.87
N PRO A 526 -18.40 11.92 22.08
CA PRO A 526 -18.09 11.05 20.97
C PRO A 526 -17.56 9.71 21.50
N ARG A 527 -18.37 8.66 21.40
CA ARG A 527 -17.99 7.28 21.74
C ARG A 527 -18.19 6.36 20.55
N LEU A 528 -17.48 5.24 20.55
CA LEU A 528 -17.76 4.14 19.62
C LEU A 528 -19.10 3.52 19.98
N HIS A 529 -19.91 3.21 18.97
CA HIS A 529 -21.18 2.50 19.15
C HIS A 529 -21.38 1.45 18.07
N ASP A 530 -21.78 0.25 18.46
CA ASP A 530 -22.05 -0.84 17.52
C ASP A 530 -23.52 -0.80 17.10
N LEU A 531 -23.76 -0.27 15.90
CA LEU A 531 -25.08 -0.22 15.29
C LEU A 531 -25.28 -1.43 14.40
N ARG A 532 -26.27 -2.26 14.74
CA ARG A 532 -26.63 -3.47 14.01
C ARG A 532 -28.05 -3.38 13.49
N ALA A 533 -28.25 -3.81 12.25
CA ALA A 533 -29.56 -3.91 11.61
C ALA A 533 -29.80 -5.34 11.15
N VAL A 534 -30.99 -5.88 11.45
CA VAL A 534 -31.35 -7.27 11.21
C VAL A 534 -32.64 -7.32 10.41
N ALA A 535 -32.58 -7.79 9.16
CA ALA A 535 -33.75 -8.06 8.33
C ALA A 535 -34.42 -9.38 8.76
N LEU A 536 -35.73 -9.34 8.91
CA LEU A 536 -36.53 -10.45 9.44
C LEU A 536 -37.64 -10.87 8.47
N ASP A 537 -37.92 -12.17 8.41
CA ASP A 537 -39.08 -12.72 7.68
C ASP A 537 -40.40 -12.52 8.45
N GLN A 538 -41.51 -13.06 7.91
CA GLN A 538 -42.83 -12.99 8.55
C GLN A 538 -42.93 -13.76 9.88
N HIS A 539 -42.09 -14.78 10.08
CA HIS A 539 -42.04 -15.58 11.31
C HIS A 539 -41.07 -15.00 12.35
N GLY A 540 -40.23 -14.03 11.97
CA GLY A 540 -39.20 -13.44 12.82
C GLY A 540 -37.82 -14.08 12.69
N ASN A 541 -37.60 -14.96 11.71
CA ASN A 541 -36.30 -15.52 11.39
C ASN A 541 -35.39 -14.44 10.78
N VAL A 542 -34.08 -14.51 11.05
CA VAL A 542 -33.08 -13.63 10.42
C VAL A 542 -32.90 -14.01 8.96
N LEU A 543 -33.11 -13.05 8.06
CA LEU A 543 -32.84 -13.17 6.63
C LEU A 543 -31.47 -12.58 6.25
N ALA A 544 -31.05 -11.52 6.94
CA ALA A 544 -29.75 -10.89 6.79
C ALA A 544 -29.46 -9.99 8.00
N ALA A 545 -28.19 -9.73 8.28
CA ALA A 545 -27.76 -8.71 9.22
C ALA A 545 -26.61 -7.88 8.62
N ASP A 546 -26.48 -6.63 9.06
CA ASP A 546 -25.34 -5.77 8.79
C ASP A 546 -25.05 -4.90 10.02
N GLU A 547 -23.79 -4.53 10.18
CA GLU A 547 -23.26 -3.96 11.42
C GLU A 547 -22.16 -2.96 11.09
N ILE A 548 -22.29 -1.76 11.65
CA ILE A 548 -21.30 -0.68 11.53
C ILE A 548 -20.97 -0.13 12.90
N VAL A 549 -19.68 0.12 13.10
CA VAL A 549 -19.18 0.87 14.26
C VAL A 549 -19.30 2.36 13.92
N LEU A 550 -20.11 3.10 14.67
CA LEU A 550 -20.22 4.55 14.59
C LEU A 550 -19.03 5.20 15.31
N ASN A 551 -18.65 6.41 14.88
CA ASN A 551 -17.46 7.14 15.35
C ASN A 551 -16.13 6.36 15.25
N ALA A 552 -16.08 5.26 14.50
CA ALA A 552 -14.86 4.52 14.21
C ALA A 552 -13.87 5.35 13.39
N GLY A 553 -12.58 5.26 13.74
CA GLY A 553 -11.53 5.99 13.04
C GLY A 553 -11.32 5.55 11.58
N PRO A 554 -10.73 6.42 10.74
CA PRO A 554 -10.58 6.18 9.30
C PRO A 554 -9.57 5.07 8.95
N HIS A 555 -8.83 4.55 9.92
CA HIS A 555 -7.78 3.56 9.71
C HIS A 555 -8.11 2.14 10.19
N ARG A 556 -9.39 1.85 10.46
CA ARG A 556 -9.84 0.48 10.79
C ARG A 556 -9.57 -0.48 9.64
N PHE A 557 -8.72 -1.48 9.87
CA PHE A 557 -8.62 -2.67 9.01
C PHE A 557 -9.49 -3.78 9.59
N GLY A 558 -10.40 -4.33 8.78
CA GLY A 558 -11.34 -5.36 9.22
C GLY A 558 -11.80 -6.25 8.07
N VAL A 559 -12.25 -7.45 8.41
CA VAL A 559 -12.99 -8.36 7.53
C VAL A 559 -14.25 -8.81 8.28
N ARG A 560 -15.34 -9.06 7.54
CA ARG A 560 -16.61 -9.53 8.07
C ARG A 560 -17.19 -10.60 7.16
N LEU A 561 -17.50 -11.78 7.68
CA LEU A 561 -18.20 -12.85 6.98
C LEU A 561 -19.71 -12.54 6.96
N ILE A 562 -20.23 -12.26 5.77
CA ILE A 562 -21.65 -12.00 5.51
C ILE A 562 -22.40 -13.32 5.28
N GLU A 563 -21.76 -14.26 4.60
CA GLU A 563 -22.18 -15.66 4.54
C GLU A 563 -20.94 -16.55 4.81
N PRO A 564 -21.07 -17.65 5.57
CA PRO A 564 -22.31 -18.20 6.12
C PRO A 564 -22.91 -17.38 7.26
N GLN A 565 -24.24 -17.30 7.32
CA GLN A 565 -24.94 -16.84 8.52
C GLN A 565 -24.70 -17.81 9.71
N PRO A 566 -24.36 -17.32 10.91
CA PRO A 566 -24.18 -18.16 12.11
C PRO A 566 -25.39 -19.01 12.46
N GLY A 567 -25.17 -20.20 13.03
CA GLY A 567 -26.22 -21.13 13.47
C GLY A 567 -26.97 -21.86 12.34
N ARG A 568 -26.78 -21.47 11.07
CA ARG A 568 -27.32 -22.19 9.92
C ARG A 568 -26.55 -23.51 9.71
N ARG A 569 -27.29 -24.57 9.37
CA ARG A 569 -26.71 -25.88 9.02
C ARG A 569 -26.54 -26.01 7.51
N TYR A 570 -25.41 -26.58 7.10
CA TYR A 570 -24.99 -26.77 5.71
C TYR A 570 -24.52 -28.20 5.51
N ARG A 571 -24.89 -28.82 4.38
CA ARG A 571 -24.71 -30.26 4.13
C ARG A 571 -23.67 -30.61 3.07
N SER A 572 -23.69 -29.93 1.92
CA SER A 572 -22.83 -30.26 0.77
C SER A 572 -22.02 -29.07 0.27
N SER A 573 -22.54 -27.84 0.41
CA SER A 573 -21.79 -26.64 0.05
C SER A 573 -22.28 -25.41 0.80
N VAL A 574 -21.40 -24.42 0.86
CA VAL A 574 -21.64 -23.12 1.49
C VAL A 574 -21.05 -22.03 0.61
N ARG A 575 -21.78 -20.94 0.41
CA ARG A 575 -21.23 -19.73 -0.24
C ARG A 575 -20.55 -18.93 0.86
N VAL A 576 -19.25 -18.67 0.72
CA VAL A 576 -18.55 -17.71 1.56
C VAL A 576 -18.59 -16.36 0.87
N HIS A 577 -19.00 -15.33 1.61
CA HIS A 577 -18.97 -13.93 1.17
C HIS A 577 -18.42 -13.08 2.29
N ALA A 578 -17.33 -12.37 2.04
CA ALA A 578 -16.73 -11.44 3.00
C ALA A 578 -16.78 -9.98 2.51
N GLU A 579 -17.07 -9.04 3.42
CA GLU A 579 -16.73 -7.63 3.22
C GLU A 579 -15.37 -7.35 3.89
N VAL A 580 -14.53 -6.53 3.24
CA VAL A 580 -13.21 -6.14 3.77
C VAL A 580 -13.15 -4.61 3.85
N GLU A 581 -12.97 -4.08 5.06
CA GLU A 581 -12.74 -2.66 5.33
C GLU A 581 -11.23 -2.40 5.26
N VAL A 582 -10.77 -1.73 4.19
CA VAL A 582 -9.36 -1.37 3.98
C VAL A 582 -9.13 0.07 4.47
N PRO A 583 -8.09 0.35 5.30
CA PRO A 583 -7.77 1.70 5.75
C PRO A 583 -7.52 2.68 4.61
N GLU A 584 -7.79 3.97 4.83
CA GLU A 584 -7.46 5.00 3.86
C GLU A 584 -5.94 5.03 3.56
N GLY A 585 -5.58 5.09 2.27
CA GLY A 585 -4.18 5.07 1.79
C GLY A 585 -3.57 3.67 1.65
N GLU A 586 -4.11 2.67 2.34
CA GLU A 586 -3.61 1.29 2.30
C GLU A 586 -4.14 0.50 1.08
N ARG A 587 -3.53 -0.68 0.85
CA ARG A 587 -3.98 -1.62 -0.18
C ARG A 587 -4.03 -3.03 0.39
N LEU A 588 -5.16 -3.71 0.16
CA LEU A 588 -5.25 -5.14 0.35
C LEU A 588 -4.23 -5.86 -0.54
N ASP A 589 -3.49 -6.80 0.05
CA ASP A 589 -2.67 -7.77 -0.68
C ASP A 589 -3.53 -8.94 -1.15
N ARG A 590 -4.27 -9.56 -0.22
CA ARG A 590 -5.13 -10.72 -0.46
C ARG A 590 -6.10 -10.98 0.70
N LEU A 591 -7.15 -11.75 0.42
CA LEU A 591 -8.01 -12.42 1.40
C LEU A 591 -7.83 -13.93 1.25
N GLU A 592 -7.55 -14.62 2.35
CA GLU A 592 -7.44 -16.07 2.43
C GLU A 592 -8.70 -16.65 3.11
N LEU A 593 -9.26 -17.71 2.52
CA LEU A 593 -10.47 -18.39 3.01
C LEU A 593 -10.13 -19.81 3.45
N TYR A 594 -10.47 -20.11 4.70
CA TYR A 594 -10.18 -21.36 5.38
C TYR A 594 -11.46 -22.12 5.74
N LEU A 595 -11.41 -23.44 5.64
CA LEU A 595 -12.34 -24.36 6.33
C LEU A 595 -11.56 -25.07 7.43
N ASN A 596 -11.94 -24.83 8.68
CA ASN A 596 -11.16 -25.16 9.86
C ASN A 596 -9.73 -24.56 9.73
N GLU A 597 -8.68 -25.37 9.91
CA GLU A 597 -7.29 -24.94 9.68
C GLU A 597 -6.82 -25.03 8.22
N THR A 598 -7.69 -25.43 7.29
CA THR A 598 -7.32 -25.71 5.90
C THR A 598 -7.58 -24.51 5.01
N LEU A 599 -6.52 -23.88 4.48
CA LEU A 599 -6.64 -22.89 3.39
C LEU A 599 -7.25 -23.56 2.17
N LEU A 600 -8.28 -22.96 1.57
CA LEU A 600 -8.94 -23.46 0.35
C LEU A 600 -8.81 -22.51 -0.84
N ALA A 601 -8.93 -21.20 -0.59
CA ALA A 601 -8.88 -20.19 -1.63
C ALA A 601 -8.16 -18.92 -1.16
N THR A 602 -7.46 -18.26 -2.08
CA THR A 602 -6.92 -16.91 -1.91
C THR A 602 -7.51 -16.00 -2.99
N LEU A 603 -8.20 -14.94 -2.56
CA LEU A 603 -8.87 -13.96 -3.40
C LEU A 603 -8.09 -12.63 -3.36
N TYR A 604 -7.71 -12.10 -4.52
CA TYR A 604 -6.85 -10.91 -4.62
C TYR A 604 -7.62 -9.61 -4.83
N GLN A 605 -8.95 -9.68 -4.98
CA GLN A 605 -9.80 -8.56 -5.37
C GLN A 605 -11.28 -8.84 -5.09
N PRO A 606 -12.11 -7.81 -4.88
CA PRO A 606 -13.55 -7.97 -4.74
C PRO A 606 -14.20 -8.41 -6.07
N PRO A 607 -15.40 -9.03 -6.01
CA PRO A 607 -16.10 -9.45 -4.79
C PRO A 607 -15.38 -10.64 -4.12
N PHE A 608 -15.32 -10.61 -2.79
CA PHE A 608 -14.65 -11.64 -2.00
C PHE A 608 -15.61 -12.79 -1.71
N GLU A 609 -15.90 -13.53 -2.77
CA GLU A 609 -16.90 -14.59 -2.76
C GLU A 609 -16.34 -15.88 -3.33
N GLN A 610 -16.58 -16.99 -2.64
CA GLN A 610 -16.18 -18.32 -3.08
C GLN A 610 -17.20 -19.36 -2.58
N PRO A 611 -17.81 -20.17 -3.48
CA PRO A 611 -18.48 -21.39 -3.05
C PRO A 611 -17.45 -22.42 -2.60
N LEU A 612 -17.65 -22.97 -1.40
CA LEU A 612 -16.86 -24.05 -0.81
C LEU A 612 -17.71 -25.32 -0.72
N MET A 613 -17.07 -26.47 -0.96
CA MET A 613 -17.68 -27.78 -0.71
C MET A 613 -17.44 -28.22 0.73
N LEU A 614 -18.42 -28.87 1.32
CA LEU A 614 -18.35 -29.40 2.68
C LEU A 614 -18.22 -30.93 2.66
N ARG A 615 -17.55 -31.47 3.67
CA ARG A 615 -17.47 -32.92 3.91
C ARG A 615 -18.50 -33.28 4.98
N GLY A 616 -19.23 -34.38 4.78
CA GLY A 616 -20.09 -34.99 5.80
C GLY A 616 -20.95 -34.01 6.60
N GLY A 617 -22.10 -33.59 6.04
CA GLY A 617 -22.97 -32.50 6.50
C GLY A 617 -23.62 -32.56 7.90
N GLN A 618 -22.87 -32.96 8.92
CA GLN A 618 -23.23 -33.00 10.35
C GLN A 618 -22.06 -32.68 11.30
N GLU A 619 -20.82 -32.58 10.81
CA GLU A 619 -19.67 -32.21 11.65
C GLU A 619 -19.64 -30.70 11.94
N LEU A 620 -19.31 -30.34 13.19
CA LEU A 620 -18.96 -28.97 13.58
C LEU A 620 -17.75 -28.52 12.76
N SER A 621 -17.81 -27.35 12.15
CA SER A 621 -16.70 -26.74 11.42
C SER A 621 -16.78 -25.22 11.51
N TRP A 622 -15.71 -24.53 11.19
CA TRP A 622 -15.67 -23.08 11.11
C TRP A 622 -15.10 -22.62 9.77
N ILE A 623 -15.61 -21.49 9.29
CA ILE A 623 -15.07 -20.79 8.15
C ILE A 623 -14.34 -19.56 8.68
N ARG A 624 -13.06 -19.42 8.35
CA ARG A 624 -12.25 -18.26 8.73
C ARG A 624 -11.83 -17.50 7.48
N ALA A 625 -12.05 -16.19 7.49
CA ALA A 625 -11.59 -15.27 6.45
C ALA A 625 -10.46 -14.43 7.03
N ALA A 626 -9.27 -14.46 6.42
CA ALA A 626 -8.10 -13.71 6.87
C ALA A 626 -7.62 -12.74 5.78
N ALA A 627 -7.76 -11.45 6.04
CA ALA A 627 -7.37 -10.36 5.16
C ALA A 627 -5.95 -9.88 5.49
N TYR A 628 -5.15 -9.61 4.46
CA TYR A 628 -3.76 -9.14 4.57
C TYR A 628 -3.59 -7.85 3.78
N LEU A 629 -3.04 -6.80 4.39
CA LEU A 629 -2.60 -5.59 3.68
C LEU A 629 -1.19 -5.76 3.09
N LYS A 630 -0.83 -4.93 2.11
CA LYS A 630 0.54 -4.86 1.55
C LYS A 630 1.60 -4.47 2.60
N THR A 631 1.19 -3.80 3.68
CA THR A 631 2.01 -3.51 4.85
C THR A 631 2.25 -4.71 5.78
N GLY A 632 1.59 -5.84 5.54
CA GLY A 632 1.66 -7.05 6.37
C GLY A 632 0.67 -7.09 7.54
N ALA A 633 -0.12 -6.04 7.75
CA ALA A 633 -1.19 -6.04 8.75
C ALA A 633 -2.27 -7.08 8.41
N THR A 634 -2.84 -7.70 9.43
CA THR A 634 -3.84 -8.77 9.33
C THR A 634 -5.14 -8.42 10.04
N ALA A 635 -6.27 -8.85 9.46
CA ALA A 635 -7.58 -8.86 10.10
C ALA A 635 -8.24 -10.20 9.79
N GLU A 636 -8.95 -10.80 10.74
CA GLU A 636 -9.64 -12.06 10.53
C GLU A 636 -11.02 -12.07 11.17
N ASP A 637 -11.91 -12.90 10.63
CA ASP A 637 -13.25 -13.17 11.14
C ASP A 637 -13.55 -14.67 10.96
N THR A 638 -14.30 -15.25 11.89
CA THR A 638 -14.58 -16.69 11.96
C THR A 638 -16.04 -16.96 12.30
N VAL A 639 -16.72 -17.73 11.44
CA VAL A 639 -18.09 -18.18 11.68
C VAL A 639 -18.14 -19.70 11.81
N PHE A 640 -18.70 -20.19 12.91
CA PHE A 640 -19.02 -21.61 13.08
C PHE A 640 -20.26 -22.01 12.27
N ILE A 641 -20.13 -23.11 11.53
CA ILE A 641 -21.20 -23.77 10.78
C ILE A 641 -21.51 -25.13 11.43
N ASN A 642 -22.75 -25.59 11.29
CA ASN A 642 -23.22 -26.85 11.91
C ASN A 642 -23.06 -26.92 13.44
N ALA A 643 -22.92 -25.77 14.10
CA ALA A 643 -22.73 -25.69 15.53
C ALA A 643 -23.99 -26.11 16.33
N PRO A 644 -23.83 -26.62 17.56
CA PRO A 644 -24.93 -26.72 18.52
C PRO A 644 -25.49 -25.33 18.86
N ASP A 645 -26.74 -25.28 19.34
CA ASP A 645 -27.46 -24.02 19.61
C ASP A 645 -26.87 -23.18 20.78
N PHE A 646 -25.80 -23.68 21.42
CA PHE A 646 -25.00 -22.98 22.42
C PHE A 646 -23.52 -23.22 22.14
N VAL A 647 -22.85 -22.20 21.58
CA VAL A 647 -21.38 -22.09 21.57
C VAL A 647 -21.06 -20.76 22.24
N ASP A 648 -20.41 -20.82 23.40
CA ASP A 648 -19.92 -19.62 24.07
C ASP A 648 -18.73 -19.07 23.27
N ASN A 649 -18.92 -17.92 22.62
CA ASN A 649 -17.83 -17.18 21.99
C ASN A 649 -16.94 -16.59 23.08
N LEU A 650 -15.75 -17.17 23.27
CA LEU A 650 -14.73 -16.60 24.16
C LEU A 650 -13.91 -15.55 23.39
N GLU A 651 -14.30 -14.28 23.50
CA GLU A 651 -13.47 -13.18 23.02
C GLU A 651 -12.25 -13.00 23.93
N VAL A 652 -11.05 -13.21 23.39
CA VAL A 652 -9.78 -13.10 24.14
C VAL A 652 -9.11 -11.78 23.80
N GLN A 653 -9.43 -10.74 24.57
CA GLN A 653 -8.76 -9.45 24.48
C GLN A 653 -7.43 -9.49 25.26
N MET A 654 -6.34 -9.06 24.61
CA MET A 654 -5.05 -8.82 25.26
C MET A 654 -4.84 -7.31 25.43
N VAL A 655 -4.45 -6.90 26.63
CA VAL A 655 -4.09 -5.52 26.95
C VAL A 655 -2.61 -5.32 26.62
N GLU A 656 -2.29 -4.40 25.70
CA GLU A 656 -0.91 -4.07 25.31
C GLU A 656 -0.42 -2.80 26.02
N LEU A 657 0.63 -2.92 26.84
CA LEU A 657 1.26 -1.82 27.56
C LEU A 657 2.63 -1.49 26.96
N PHE A 658 2.69 -0.42 26.17
CA PHE A 658 3.97 0.18 25.79
C PHE A 658 4.56 0.92 27.01
N THR A 659 5.75 0.47 27.44
CA THR A 659 6.37 0.89 28.70
C THR A 659 7.78 1.40 28.44
N SER A 660 8.05 2.68 28.69
CA SER A 660 9.41 3.22 28.73
C SER A 660 9.98 3.05 30.14
N VAL A 661 11.29 2.81 30.25
CA VAL A 661 11.97 2.67 31.55
C VAL A 661 13.12 3.67 31.62
N VAL A 662 13.14 4.47 32.67
CA VAL A 662 14.14 5.52 32.91
C VAL A 662 14.94 5.26 34.19
N ASP A 663 16.26 5.46 34.11
CA ASP A 663 17.15 5.59 35.28
C ASP A 663 17.26 7.07 35.68
N LYS A 664 17.45 7.34 36.97
CA LYS A 664 17.55 8.69 37.53
C LYS A 664 18.87 9.36 37.12
N GLY A 665 18.89 9.89 35.90
CA GLY A 665 19.99 10.69 35.34
C GLY A 665 20.83 10.01 34.26
N LYS A 666 20.38 8.88 33.67
CA LYS A 666 21.13 8.18 32.60
C LYS A 666 20.33 7.87 31.32
N GLY A 667 19.12 8.42 31.17
CA GLY A 667 18.28 8.17 29.99
C GLY A 667 17.47 6.88 30.08
N PHE A 668 17.09 6.33 28.92
CA PHE A 668 16.26 5.14 28.81
C PHE A 668 17.08 3.84 29.00
N VAL A 669 16.48 2.84 29.64
CA VAL A 669 17.18 1.60 30.05
C VAL A 669 16.72 0.41 29.23
N GLU A 670 17.60 -0.04 28.34
CA GLU A 670 17.46 -1.28 27.59
C GLU A 670 18.03 -2.50 28.35
N GLY A 671 17.69 -3.72 27.92
CA GLY A 671 18.26 -4.96 28.46
C GLY A 671 17.61 -5.51 29.75
N LEU A 672 16.37 -5.12 30.05
CA LEU A 672 15.54 -5.75 31.08
C LEU A 672 14.86 -7.02 30.53
N SER A 673 14.54 -7.97 31.41
CA SER A 673 13.74 -9.17 31.07
C SER A 673 12.31 -9.04 31.59
N ALA A 674 11.40 -9.91 31.13
CA ALA A 674 10.01 -9.95 31.62
C ALA A 674 9.92 -10.06 33.15
N ASP A 675 10.85 -10.78 33.79
CA ASP A 675 10.90 -10.96 35.23
C ASP A 675 11.26 -9.69 36.01
N ASP A 676 11.81 -8.65 35.38
CA ASP A 676 12.06 -7.36 36.03
C ASP A 676 10.77 -6.56 36.29
N PHE A 677 9.67 -6.90 35.61
CA PHE A 677 8.40 -6.18 35.64
C PHE A 677 7.34 -6.89 36.50
N GLU A 678 6.49 -6.10 37.14
CA GLU A 678 5.28 -6.57 37.84
C GLU A 678 4.10 -5.69 37.42
N VAL A 679 3.16 -6.28 36.66
CA VAL A 679 1.96 -5.60 36.16
C VAL A 679 0.80 -5.84 37.12
N PHE A 680 0.06 -4.78 37.44
CA PHE A 680 -1.14 -4.81 38.25
C PHE A 680 -2.28 -4.12 37.51
N GLU A 681 -3.48 -4.68 37.61
CA GLU A 681 -4.75 -4.13 37.12
C GLU A 681 -5.71 -4.10 38.30
N GLU A 682 -6.27 -2.93 38.64
CA GLU A 682 -7.05 -2.73 39.88
C GLU A 682 -6.37 -3.25 41.15
N GLY A 683 -5.03 -3.21 41.17
CA GLY A 683 -4.20 -3.75 42.26
C GLY A 683 -4.03 -5.28 42.25
N VAL A 684 -4.72 -6.00 41.37
CA VAL A 684 -4.56 -7.46 41.16
C VAL A 684 -3.38 -7.70 40.23
N ARG A 685 -2.45 -8.57 40.64
CA ARG A 685 -1.26 -8.90 39.83
C ARG A 685 -1.65 -9.70 38.59
N GLN A 686 -1.27 -9.20 37.42
CA GLN A 686 -1.51 -9.85 36.14
C GLN A 686 -0.30 -10.65 35.66
N LYS A 687 -0.55 -11.72 34.88
CA LYS A 687 0.50 -12.51 34.26
C LYS A 687 0.81 -11.96 32.87
N VAL A 688 2.02 -11.42 32.70
CA VAL A 688 2.54 -11.03 31.38
C VAL A 688 2.61 -12.28 30.49
N SER A 689 1.87 -12.26 29.39
CA SER A 689 1.81 -13.33 28.38
C SER A 689 2.78 -13.09 27.22
N ARG A 690 3.08 -11.83 26.89
CA ARG A 690 4.07 -11.43 25.88
C ARG A 690 4.97 -10.32 26.44
N PHE A 691 6.27 -10.45 26.16
CA PHE A 691 7.30 -9.47 26.50
C PHE A 691 8.22 -9.25 25.30
N GLU A 692 8.44 -8.01 24.90
CA GLU A 692 9.26 -7.67 23.72
C GLU A 692 9.93 -6.30 23.89
N LEU A 693 11.17 -6.14 23.38
CA LEU A 693 11.83 -4.83 23.28
C LEU A 693 11.57 -4.25 21.88
N VAL A 694 10.84 -3.14 21.81
CA VAL A 694 10.19 -2.65 20.59
C VAL A 694 11.12 -1.75 19.77
N ARG A 695 12.08 -2.35 19.05
CA ARG A 695 13.01 -1.59 18.18
C ARG A 695 12.42 -1.26 16.79
N ASP A 696 11.86 -2.27 16.12
CA ASP A 696 11.58 -2.23 14.67
C ASP A 696 10.09 -2.02 14.31
N LEU A 697 9.25 -1.73 15.30
CA LEU A 697 7.81 -1.52 15.08
C LEU A 697 7.59 -0.14 14.41
N PRO A 698 6.83 -0.07 13.29
CA PRO A 698 6.48 1.19 12.66
C PRO A 698 5.77 2.15 13.61
N ILE A 699 6.16 3.42 13.55
CA ILE A 699 5.54 4.51 14.31
C ILE A 699 4.55 5.25 13.42
N TYR A 700 3.35 5.45 13.94
CA TYR A 700 2.42 6.47 13.47
C TYR A 700 2.57 7.70 14.38
N ALA A 701 3.09 8.79 13.81
CA ALA A 701 3.35 10.05 14.50
C ALA A 701 2.39 11.15 14.04
N GLY A 702 1.87 11.94 14.97
CA GLY A 702 0.94 13.03 14.67
C GLY A 702 1.54 14.31 15.19
N ILE A 703 1.85 15.26 14.31
CA ILE A 703 2.32 16.58 14.73
C ILE A 703 1.09 17.48 14.76
N VAL A 704 0.68 17.86 15.98
CA VAL A 704 -0.41 18.81 16.22
C VAL A 704 0.23 20.16 16.52
N LEU A 705 0.00 21.14 15.67
CA LEU A 705 0.57 22.48 15.76
C LEU A 705 -0.53 23.51 16.02
N ASP A 706 -0.38 24.23 17.11
CA ASP A 706 -1.16 25.43 17.39
C ASP A 706 -0.82 26.53 16.37
N THR A 707 -1.87 27.08 15.77
CA THR A 707 -1.85 28.14 14.77
C THR A 707 -2.77 29.29 15.16
N SER A 708 -3.11 29.42 16.45
CA SER A 708 -3.82 30.57 17.02
C SER A 708 -3.03 31.88 16.92
N LEU A 709 -3.69 33.02 17.17
CA LEU A 709 -3.05 34.36 17.11
C LEU A 709 -1.89 34.57 18.10
N SER A 710 -1.85 33.87 19.23
CA SER A 710 -0.76 34.00 20.20
C SER A 710 0.54 33.33 19.72
N MET A 711 0.43 32.35 18.81
CA MET A 711 1.58 31.65 18.21
C MET A 711 2.35 32.49 17.16
N VAL A 712 1.95 33.73 16.84
CA VAL A 712 2.57 34.57 15.78
C VAL A 712 4.11 34.64 15.87
N GLU A 713 4.68 34.81 17.07
CA GLU A 713 6.14 34.94 17.24
C GLU A 713 6.88 33.60 17.18
N GLU A 714 6.26 32.51 17.68
CA GLU A 714 6.90 31.20 17.83
C GLU A 714 6.62 30.23 16.66
N LEU A 715 5.56 30.44 15.88
CA LEU A 715 5.09 29.53 14.82
C LEU A 715 6.19 29.18 13.80
N ARG A 716 6.96 30.18 13.33
CA ARG A 716 8.05 29.96 12.35
C ARG A 716 9.16 29.05 12.88
N ALA A 717 9.35 29.02 14.19
CA ALA A 717 10.35 28.17 14.83
C ALA A 717 9.75 26.82 15.25
N ALA A 718 8.46 26.76 15.59
CA ALA A 718 7.68 25.53 15.72
C ALA A 718 7.64 24.73 14.40
N GLU A 719 7.31 25.35 13.27
CA GLU A 719 7.39 24.78 11.90
C GLU A 719 8.76 24.13 11.66
N LYS A 720 9.84 24.90 11.89
CA LYS A 720 11.23 24.46 11.65
C LYS A 720 11.66 23.31 12.56
N ALA A 721 11.17 23.27 13.80
CA ALA A 721 11.51 22.23 14.75
C ALA A 721 10.68 20.95 14.49
N ALA A 722 9.39 21.09 14.16
CA ALA A 722 8.54 20.00 13.66
C ALA A 722 9.12 19.36 12.39
N TYR A 723 9.58 20.16 11.43
CA TYR A 723 10.25 19.65 10.22
C TYR A 723 11.48 18.80 10.56
N ARG A 724 12.35 19.28 11.47
CA ARG A 724 13.53 18.52 11.93
C ARG A 724 13.17 17.23 12.64
N PHE A 725 12.12 17.22 13.47
CA PHE A 725 11.61 16.00 14.10
C PHE A 725 11.18 14.99 13.02
N LEU A 726 10.38 15.40 12.04
CA LEU A 726 9.94 14.54 10.94
C LEU A 726 11.10 14.05 10.05
N GLU A 727 12.10 14.90 9.82
CA GLU A 727 13.33 14.55 9.09
C GLU A 727 14.13 13.46 9.82
N THR A 728 14.20 13.52 11.16
CA THR A 728 15.06 12.66 11.99
C THR A 728 14.38 11.38 12.45
N VAL A 729 13.10 11.45 12.84
CA VAL A 729 12.35 10.34 13.46
C VAL A 729 11.88 9.33 12.44
N LEU A 730 11.49 9.77 11.24
CA LEU A 730 10.85 8.92 10.24
C LEU A 730 11.88 8.08 9.46
N THR A 731 11.83 6.77 9.72
CA THR A 731 12.35 5.74 8.83
C THR A 731 11.35 5.46 7.68
N PRO A 732 11.73 4.74 6.60
CA PRO A 732 10.82 4.43 5.50
C PRO A 732 9.55 3.64 5.89
N ARG A 733 9.53 3.00 7.07
CA ARG A 733 8.37 2.24 7.57
C ARG A 733 7.40 3.09 8.38
N ASP A 734 7.85 4.20 8.95
CA ASP A 734 7.01 5.06 9.79
C ASP A 734 6.11 5.95 8.92
N ARG A 735 5.06 6.51 9.52
CA ARG A 735 4.16 7.46 8.88
C ARG A 735 3.93 8.65 9.81
N ALA A 736 3.91 9.85 9.26
CA ALA A 736 3.47 11.03 9.98
C ALA A 736 2.27 11.69 9.33
N ALA A 737 1.43 12.29 10.16
CA ALA A 737 0.39 13.24 9.79
C ALA A 737 0.67 14.59 10.44
N ILE A 738 0.19 15.67 9.81
CA ILE A 738 0.23 17.03 10.35
C ILE A 738 -1.20 17.50 10.53
N ILE A 739 -1.50 17.95 11.74
CA ILE A 739 -2.77 18.56 12.13
C ILE A 739 -2.41 19.96 12.62
N THR A 740 -3.11 20.97 12.14
CA THR A 740 -3.04 22.34 12.67
C THR A 740 -4.34 22.67 13.38
N PHE A 741 -4.35 23.65 14.27
CA PHE A 741 -5.59 24.10 14.89
C PHE A 741 -5.56 25.56 15.30
N ASN A 742 -6.74 26.15 15.31
CA ASN A 742 -7.06 27.44 15.89
C ASN A 742 -8.50 27.37 16.42
N ASP A 743 -9.47 28.05 15.80
CA ASP A 743 -10.91 27.91 16.08
C ASP A 743 -11.42 26.47 15.87
N ALA A 744 -10.73 25.68 15.03
CA ALA A 744 -11.05 24.27 14.80
C ALA A 744 -9.81 23.46 14.34
N PRO A 745 -9.80 22.13 14.53
CA PRO A 745 -8.76 21.25 13.99
C PRO A 745 -8.84 21.11 12.47
N THR A 746 -7.67 21.18 11.82
CA THR A 746 -7.49 20.98 10.37
C THR A 746 -6.45 19.87 10.11
N LEU A 747 -6.83 18.83 9.37
CA LEU A 747 -5.90 17.79 8.92
C LEU A 747 -5.11 18.28 7.70
N GLN A 748 -4.04 19.02 7.96
CA GLN A 748 -3.16 19.63 6.96
C GLN A 748 -2.45 18.59 6.07
N VAL A 749 -1.96 17.48 6.65
CA VAL A 749 -1.35 16.36 5.91
C VAL A 749 -1.78 15.02 6.50
N ARG A 750 -2.32 14.15 5.65
CA ARG A 750 -2.66 12.74 5.96
C ARG A 750 -1.40 11.90 6.15
N PHE A 751 -1.51 10.77 6.85
CA PHE A 751 -0.39 9.86 7.07
C PHE A 751 0.41 9.52 5.82
N THR A 752 1.69 9.91 5.81
CA THR A 752 2.63 9.64 4.73
C THR A 752 4.03 9.35 5.28
N GLY A 753 4.83 8.61 4.51
CA GLY A 753 6.27 8.46 4.73
C GLY A 753 7.10 9.46 3.90
N ASP A 754 6.45 10.26 3.05
CA ASP A 754 7.10 11.22 2.17
C ASP A 754 7.43 12.53 2.92
N LYS A 755 8.71 12.71 3.21
CA LYS A 755 9.24 13.89 3.90
C LYS A 755 9.02 15.19 3.12
N SER A 756 8.90 15.14 1.78
CA SER A 756 8.66 16.34 0.96
C SER A 756 7.22 16.83 1.06
N ILE A 757 6.24 15.92 1.13
CA ILE A 757 4.83 16.26 1.36
C ILE A 757 4.65 16.84 2.76
N LEU A 758 5.30 16.24 3.76
CA LEU A 758 5.31 16.76 5.13
C LEU A 758 5.95 18.15 5.22
N ALA A 759 7.08 18.36 4.53
CA ALA A 759 7.73 19.68 4.45
C ALA A 759 6.81 20.74 3.82
N GLY A 760 6.07 20.35 2.76
CA GLY A 760 5.10 21.23 2.11
C GLY A 760 3.93 21.59 3.02
N GLY A 761 3.43 20.64 3.83
CA GLY A 761 2.34 20.90 4.77
C GLY A 761 2.70 21.79 5.96
N LEU A 762 3.97 21.82 6.35
CA LEU A 762 4.51 22.74 7.36
C LEU A 762 4.93 24.10 6.79
N ALA A 763 4.94 24.27 5.46
CA ALA A 763 5.29 25.54 4.85
C ALA A 763 4.08 26.48 4.87
N GLU A 764 4.37 27.78 5.01
CA GLU A 764 3.37 28.85 4.82
C GLU A 764 2.19 28.81 5.81
N LEU A 765 2.34 28.18 6.99
CA LEU A 765 1.33 28.30 8.04
C LEU A 765 1.22 29.77 8.50
N THR A 766 0.00 30.15 8.86
CA THR A 766 -0.38 31.48 9.35
C THR A 766 -1.03 31.36 10.71
N ALA A 767 -0.65 32.25 11.62
CA ALA A 767 -1.23 32.33 12.95
C ALA A 767 -2.49 33.23 12.90
N GLU A 768 -3.67 32.65 13.17
CA GLU A 768 -4.98 33.32 13.15
C GLU A 768 -5.99 32.56 14.04
N GLY A 769 -7.06 33.23 14.49
CA GLY A 769 -8.10 32.61 15.33
C GLY A 769 -7.73 32.39 16.80
N GLU A 770 -8.64 31.71 17.51
CA GLU A 770 -8.58 31.31 18.93
C GLU A 770 -7.91 29.93 19.10
N THR A 771 -8.02 29.30 20.29
CA THR A 771 -7.32 28.05 20.64
C THR A 771 -8.30 26.94 21.07
N ALA A 772 -8.71 26.08 20.12
CA ALA A 772 -9.58 24.91 20.34
C ALA A 772 -8.76 23.62 20.56
N LEU A 773 -8.00 23.58 21.65
CA LEU A 773 -7.07 22.51 21.99
C LEU A 773 -7.77 21.18 22.32
N TYR A 774 -8.83 21.18 23.12
CA TYR A 774 -9.54 19.94 23.50
C TYR A 774 -10.30 19.31 22.33
N ASP A 775 -10.97 20.11 21.51
CA ASP A 775 -11.61 19.65 20.27
C ASP A 775 -10.57 19.02 19.32
N THR A 776 -9.38 19.63 19.24
CA THR A 776 -8.26 19.12 18.43
C THR A 776 -7.66 17.83 18.98
N ILE A 777 -7.53 17.69 20.31
CA ILE A 777 -7.06 16.44 20.93
C ILE A 777 -8.03 15.30 20.57
N ILE A 778 -9.34 15.49 20.71
CA ILE A 778 -10.35 14.48 20.36
C ILE A 778 -10.30 14.16 18.86
N PHE A 779 -10.20 15.17 17.99
CA PHE A 779 -10.06 14.97 16.55
C PHE A 779 -8.82 14.15 16.20
N ALA A 780 -7.66 14.49 16.76
CA ALA A 780 -6.40 13.78 16.50
C ALA A 780 -6.45 12.33 17.01
N LEU A 781 -6.99 12.10 18.21
CA LEU A 781 -7.17 10.75 18.77
C LEU A 781 -8.14 9.91 17.93
N HIS A 782 -9.23 10.49 17.41
CA HIS A 782 -10.16 9.82 16.50
C HIS A 782 -9.51 9.51 15.15
N TYR A 783 -8.74 10.44 14.60
CA TYR A 783 -7.97 10.21 13.37
C TYR A 783 -7.00 9.03 13.55
N PHE A 784 -6.42 8.86 14.74
CA PHE A 784 -5.55 7.72 15.08
C PHE A 784 -6.30 6.41 15.37
N SER A 785 -7.63 6.43 15.51
CA SER A 785 -8.41 5.23 15.83
C SER A 785 -8.40 4.22 14.66
N GLY A 786 -8.32 2.93 15.01
CA GLY A 786 -8.13 1.82 14.07
C GLY A 786 -6.68 1.53 13.71
N LEU A 787 -5.74 2.46 13.92
CA LEU A 787 -4.30 2.18 13.76
C LEU A 787 -3.82 1.17 14.80
N ARG A 788 -2.96 0.25 14.37
CA ARG A 788 -2.25 -0.72 15.22
C ARG A 788 -0.76 -0.38 15.31
N GLY A 789 -0.12 -0.84 16.38
CA GLY A 789 1.31 -0.59 16.63
C GLY A 789 1.57 0.70 17.40
N LYS A 790 2.79 1.25 17.26
CA LYS A 790 3.27 2.37 18.08
C LYS A 790 2.70 3.69 17.58
N ARG A 791 1.93 4.35 18.44
CA ARG A 791 1.13 5.55 18.10
C ARG A 791 1.45 6.67 19.07
N ALA A 792 1.87 7.82 18.54
CA ALA A 792 2.21 8.99 19.34
C ALA A 792 1.73 10.27 18.65
N ILE A 793 1.18 11.19 19.44
CA ILE A 793 0.84 12.54 19.01
C ILE A 793 1.74 13.50 19.79
N VAL A 794 2.40 14.41 19.07
CA VAL A 794 3.22 15.49 19.64
C VAL A 794 2.47 16.80 19.41
N ILE A 795 2.05 17.44 20.48
CA ILE A 795 1.27 18.68 20.49
C ILE A 795 2.19 19.83 20.86
N LEU A 796 2.29 20.84 20.00
CA LEU A 796 2.90 22.14 20.30
C LEU A 796 1.79 23.18 20.44
N THR A 797 1.79 23.90 21.55
CA THR A 797 0.84 24.95 21.91
C THR A 797 1.47 25.84 22.98
N ASP A 798 0.99 27.06 23.17
CA ASP A 798 1.30 27.88 24.35
C ASP A 798 0.37 27.52 25.55
N GLY A 799 -0.79 26.92 25.28
CA GLY A 799 -1.40 25.88 26.11
C GLY A 799 -2.72 26.22 26.80
N GLU A 800 -3.26 27.42 26.64
CA GLU A 800 -4.57 27.81 27.22
C GLU A 800 -5.69 27.67 26.17
N ASP A 801 -6.65 26.79 26.44
CA ASP A 801 -7.83 26.59 25.58
C ASP A 801 -8.83 27.74 25.77
N SER A 802 -9.29 28.34 24.67
CA SER A 802 -10.22 29.49 24.68
C SER A 802 -11.55 29.24 23.96
N SER A 803 -11.64 28.21 23.12
CA SER A 803 -12.77 28.03 22.19
C SER A 803 -13.29 26.59 21.99
N SER A 804 -12.77 25.58 22.69
CA SER A 804 -13.27 24.21 22.54
C SER A 804 -14.72 24.02 23.01
N HIS A 805 -15.46 23.14 22.34
CA HIS A 805 -16.78 22.68 22.76
C HIS A 805 -16.68 21.60 23.84
N TYR A 806 -15.65 20.76 23.80
CA TYR A 806 -15.41 19.68 24.75
C TYR A 806 -14.55 20.11 25.94
N SER A 807 -14.79 19.51 27.10
CA SER A 807 -13.98 19.80 28.29
C SER A 807 -12.68 18.98 28.32
N PHE A 808 -11.73 19.42 29.16
CA PHE A 808 -10.54 18.64 29.51
C PHE A 808 -10.86 17.18 29.91
N GLN A 809 -11.95 16.94 30.65
CA GLN A 809 -12.30 15.59 31.09
C GLN A 809 -12.79 14.72 29.92
N ASP A 810 -13.45 15.31 28.92
CA ASP A 810 -13.92 14.60 27.73
C ASP A 810 -12.73 14.22 26.83
N ALA A 811 -11.77 15.13 26.66
CA ALA A 811 -10.53 14.86 25.94
C ALA A 811 -9.68 13.76 26.64
N LEU A 812 -9.59 13.80 27.98
CA LEU A 812 -8.90 12.78 28.76
C LEU A 812 -9.61 11.42 28.69
N GLU A 813 -10.93 11.38 28.84
CA GLU A 813 -11.74 10.16 28.71
C GLU A 813 -11.57 9.53 27.32
N PHE A 814 -11.62 10.34 26.26
CA PHE A 814 -11.41 9.87 24.88
C PHE A 814 -9.97 9.35 24.64
N ALA A 815 -8.97 9.95 25.27
CA ALA A 815 -7.59 9.48 25.20
C ALA A 815 -7.41 8.08 25.83
N HIS A 816 -8.12 7.78 26.92
CA HIS A 816 -8.11 6.44 27.53
C HIS A 816 -8.74 5.35 26.65
N HIS A 817 -9.71 5.68 25.78
CA HIS A 817 -10.33 4.73 24.86
C HIS A 817 -9.46 4.41 23.62
N THR A 818 -8.48 5.25 23.31
CA THR A 818 -7.68 5.10 22.07
C THR A 818 -6.29 4.53 22.31
N GLY A 819 -5.70 4.72 23.50
CA GLY A 819 -4.38 4.19 23.85
C GLY A 819 -3.24 4.79 23.02
N VAL A 820 -3.34 6.09 22.69
CA VAL A 820 -2.35 6.85 21.93
C VAL A 820 -1.57 7.74 22.89
N ALA A 821 -0.24 7.70 22.84
CA ALA A 821 0.60 8.49 23.76
C ALA A 821 0.61 9.97 23.35
N LEU A 822 0.23 10.86 24.26
CA LEU A 822 0.23 12.32 24.04
C LEU A 822 1.50 12.95 24.63
N TYR A 823 2.32 13.53 23.76
CA TYR A 823 3.49 14.32 24.14
C TYR A 823 3.15 15.80 23.97
N VAL A 824 3.03 16.53 25.08
CA VAL A 824 2.64 17.95 25.06
C VAL A 824 3.87 18.82 25.32
N ILE A 825 4.14 19.74 24.40
CA ILE A 825 5.25 20.68 24.44
C ILE A 825 4.65 22.08 24.53
N ALA A 826 4.69 22.66 25.74
CA ALA A 826 4.19 23.99 26.00
C ALA A 826 5.29 25.05 25.76
N LEU A 827 5.03 26.01 24.86
CA LEU A 827 5.89 27.14 24.54
C LEU A 827 5.58 28.34 25.43
N ASP A 828 6.61 28.97 25.98
CA ASP A 828 6.58 30.14 26.89
C ASP A 828 5.59 30.06 28.08
N LEU A 829 5.02 28.89 28.38
CA LEU A 829 3.98 28.71 29.40
C LEU A 829 4.50 29.02 30.82
N PRO A 830 4.22 30.21 31.40
CA PRO A 830 4.87 30.67 32.62
C PRO A 830 4.51 29.79 33.83
N SER A 831 5.48 29.61 34.74
CA SER A 831 5.29 28.88 36.00
C SER A 831 4.16 29.40 36.91
N ARG A 832 3.55 30.56 36.59
CA ARG A 832 2.39 31.13 37.28
C ARG A 832 1.05 30.55 36.80
N GLN A 833 0.94 30.03 35.57
CA GLN A 833 -0.23 29.29 35.08
C GLN A 833 -0.15 27.83 35.57
N LEU A 834 -0.25 27.65 36.88
CA LEU A 834 -0.09 26.35 37.53
C LEU A 834 -1.16 25.34 37.08
N GLU A 835 -2.40 25.78 36.89
CA GLU A 835 -3.52 24.93 36.50
C GLU A 835 -3.33 24.33 35.10
N THR A 836 -3.08 25.17 34.09
CA THR A 836 -2.77 24.75 32.70
C THR A 836 -1.62 23.73 32.67
N ARG A 837 -0.52 24.02 33.40
CA ARG A 837 0.63 23.10 33.54
C ARG A 837 0.24 21.78 34.20
N MET A 838 -0.66 21.79 35.19
CA MET A 838 -1.14 20.57 35.86
C MET A 838 -2.06 19.74 34.95
N LEU A 839 -2.94 20.38 34.18
CA LEU A 839 -3.85 19.72 33.23
C LEU A 839 -3.06 19.06 32.09
N MET A 840 -2.16 19.79 31.43
CA MET A 840 -1.33 19.24 30.34
C MET A 840 -0.40 18.11 30.81
N ASN A 841 0.23 18.27 31.98
CA ASN A 841 1.03 17.21 32.60
C ASN A 841 0.19 15.98 32.96
N ARG A 842 -1.07 16.17 33.40
CA ARG A 842 -1.99 15.07 33.66
C ARG A 842 -2.31 14.32 32.37
N LEU A 843 -2.77 15.00 31.33
CA LEU A 843 -3.13 14.42 30.04
C LEU A 843 -1.99 13.60 29.42
N ALA A 844 -0.78 14.17 29.37
CA ALA A 844 0.39 13.48 28.85
C ALA A 844 0.75 12.24 29.69
N ARG A 845 0.74 12.35 31.03
CA ARG A 845 1.10 11.24 31.92
C ARG A 845 0.08 10.11 31.89
N GLU A 846 -1.22 10.41 31.88
CA GLU A 846 -2.29 9.40 31.89
C GLU A 846 -2.30 8.56 30.60
N THR A 847 -1.88 9.15 29.48
CA THR A 847 -1.69 8.46 28.18
C THR A 847 -0.31 7.82 28.00
N GLY A 848 0.56 7.86 29.02
CA GLY A 848 1.93 7.32 28.95
C GLY A 848 2.94 8.17 28.17
N GLY A 849 2.50 9.32 27.62
CA GLY A 849 3.36 10.31 26.96
C GLY A 849 4.02 11.30 27.93
N GLY A 850 4.64 12.36 27.40
CA GLY A 850 5.49 13.29 28.17
C GLY A 850 5.05 14.74 28.09
N PHE A 851 5.17 15.49 29.20
CA PHE A 851 4.95 16.94 29.23
C PHE A 851 6.28 17.68 29.35
N PHE A 852 6.49 18.64 28.46
CA PHE A 852 7.68 19.47 28.39
C PHE A 852 7.28 20.93 28.34
N THR A 853 8.03 21.80 29.01
CA THR A 853 7.82 23.25 28.94
C THR A 853 9.11 23.93 28.52
N VAL A 854 8.99 24.87 27.60
CA VAL A 854 10.12 25.37 26.82
C VAL A 854 10.05 26.90 26.74
N ASP A 855 11.04 27.58 27.33
CA ASP A 855 11.02 29.05 27.45
C ASP A 855 11.25 29.79 26.11
N ASN A 856 11.57 29.07 25.04
CA ASN A 856 11.65 29.57 23.67
C ASN A 856 11.86 28.40 22.69
N SER A 857 11.38 28.55 21.46
CA SER A 857 11.48 27.55 20.39
C SER A 857 12.89 27.07 20.06
N ALA A 858 13.96 27.83 20.34
CA ALA A 858 15.33 27.37 20.08
C ALA A 858 15.72 26.12 20.89
N GLN A 859 15.04 25.86 22.01
CA GLN A 859 15.26 24.66 22.83
C GLN A 859 14.47 23.43 22.35
N LEU A 860 13.50 23.57 21.43
CA LEU A 860 12.61 22.49 20.96
C LEU A 860 13.34 21.25 20.45
N GLY A 861 14.48 21.43 19.77
CA GLY A 861 15.27 20.32 19.22
C GLY A 861 15.59 19.25 20.28
N ARG A 862 16.04 19.66 21.47
CA ARG A 862 16.38 18.73 22.57
C ARG A 862 15.18 17.96 23.10
N VAL A 863 13.99 18.57 23.07
CA VAL A 863 12.74 17.92 23.50
C VAL A 863 12.33 16.88 22.46
N TYR A 864 12.40 17.24 21.19
CA TYR A 864 12.15 16.33 20.08
C TYR A 864 13.11 15.14 20.04
N ASP A 865 14.40 15.35 20.30
CA ASP A 865 15.41 14.28 20.43
C ASP A 865 15.04 13.32 21.59
N ALA A 866 14.64 13.86 22.76
CA ALA A 866 14.24 13.04 23.90
C ALA A 866 12.95 12.25 23.65
N ILE A 867 11.98 12.83 22.95
CA ILE A 867 10.77 12.10 22.49
C ILE A 867 11.16 11.02 21.49
N GLN A 868 12.10 11.29 20.57
CA GLN A 868 12.59 10.33 19.59
C GLN A 868 13.34 9.14 20.24
N GLU A 869 13.99 9.34 21.39
CA GLU A 869 14.67 8.31 22.19
C GLU A 869 13.70 7.50 23.09
N GLU A 870 12.61 8.11 23.55
CA GLU A 870 11.50 7.40 24.24
C GLU A 870 10.67 6.58 23.24
N LEU A 871 10.45 7.16 22.05
CA LEU A 871 10.12 6.41 20.85
C LEU A 871 11.30 5.50 20.47
N ARG A 872 11.05 4.43 19.72
CA ARG A 872 11.86 3.21 19.78
C ARG A 872 11.89 2.63 21.22
N SER A 873 12.74 3.08 22.14
CA SER A 873 13.20 2.45 23.42
C SER A 873 12.13 2.11 24.49
N GLN A 874 11.08 1.39 24.10
CA GLN A 874 9.99 0.90 24.94
C GLN A 874 9.94 -0.63 24.92
N TYR A 875 9.46 -1.19 26.02
CA TYR A 875 9.05 -2.59 26.14
C TYR A 875 7.55 -2.71 25.86
N LEU A 876 7.15 -3.76 25.15
CA LEU A 876 5.75 -4.19 25.05
C LEU A 876 5.52 -5.27 26.11
N LEU A 877 4.63 -4.99 27.05
CA LEU A 877 4.09 -5.97 27.99
C LEU A 877 2.65 -6.25 27.57
N ALA A 878 2.29 -7.49 27.24
CA ALA A 878 0.89 -7.85 27.02
C ALA A 878 0.39 -8.85 28.08
N TYR A 879 -0.85 -8.71 28.50
CA TYR A 879 -1.51 -9.62 29.43
C TYR A 879 -3.00 -9.80 29.07
N GLN A 880 -3.60 -10.91 29.51
CA GLN A 880 -5.04 -11.11 29.45
C GLN A 880 -5.63 -10.65 30.79
N SER A 881 -6.64 -9.78 30.78
CA SER A 881 -7.28 -9.31 32.00
C SER A 881 -7.98 -10.45 32.74
N SER A 882 -7.91 -10.44 34.07
CA SER A 882 -8.68 -11.33 34.94
C SER A 882 -10.13 -10.87 35.15
N HIS A 883 -10.52 -9.71 34.61
CA HIS A 883 -11.86 -9.12 34.70
C HIS A 883 -12.58 -9.23 33.34
N THR A 884 -13.68 -9.97 33.30
CA THR A 884 -14.34 -10.39 32.04
C THR A 884 -15.77 -9.89 31.84
N LYS A 885 -16.25 -8.93 32.65
CA LYS A 885 -17.69 -8.56 32.72
C LYS A 885 -18.03 -7.09 33.02
N ASP A 886 -17.05 -6.19 33.03
CA ASP A 886 -17.29 -4.77 33.36
C ASP A 886 -16.54 -3.87 32.37
N ASP A 887 -17.29 -2.98 31.72
CA ASP A 887 -16.81 -2.06 30.68
C ASP A 887 -16.28 -0.74 31.26
N GLY A 888 -16.23 -0.63 32.60
CA GLY A 888 -15.65 0.51 33.31
C GLY A 888 -14.13 0.66 33.13
N PHE A 889 -13.63 1.86 33.45
CA PHE A 889 -12.19 2.18 33.42
C PHE A 889 -11.38 1.27 34.36
N ARG A 890 -10.29 0.70 33.85
CA ARG A 890 -9.40 -0.20 34.59
C ARG A 890 -8.02 0.45 34.74
N ARG A 891 -7.64 0.75 35.98
CA ARG A 891 -6.36 1.36 36.35
C ARG A 891 -5.24 0.32 36.31
N VAL A 892 -4.16 0.67 35.63
CA VAL A 892 -2.99 -0.17 35.42
C VAL A 892 -1.78 0.42 36.13
N GLU A 893 -0.94 -0.43 36.73
CA GLU A 893 0.31 -0.03 37.36
C GLU A 893 1.42 -1.03 37.00
N VAL A 894 2.54 -0.52 36.47
CA VAL A 894 3.73 -1.32 36.17
C VAL A 894 4.84 -0.96 37.15
N LYS A 895 5.26 -1.93 37.96
CA LYS A 895 6.37 -1.80 38.90
C LYS A 895 7.62 -2.51 38.37
N LEU A 896 8.79 -2.02 38.78
CA LEU A 896 10.09 -2.64 38.47
C LEU A 896 10.72 -3.19 39.75
N LYS A 897 11.25 -4.41 39.68
CA LYS A 897 11.98 -5.03 40.81
C LYS A 897 13.36 -4.40 41.04
N ARG A 898 13.98 -3.82 40.00
CA ARG A 898 15.28 -3.14 40.09
C ARG A 898 15.12 -1.76 40.70
N LYS A 899 15.82 -1.51 41.82
CA LYS A 899 15.84 -0.21 42.51
C LYS A 899 16.48 0.87 41.62
N GLY A 900 15.94 2.09 41.71
CA GLY A 900 16.45 3.27 40.99
C GLY A 900 15.73 3.54 39.66
N LEU A 901 15.18 2.50 39.03
CA LEU A 901 14.43 2.60 37.77
C LEU A 901 12.97 2.99 38.00
N THR A 902 12.37 3.67 37.02
CA THR A 902 10.93 3.97 36.99
C THR A 902 10.35 3.55 35.64
N ALA A 903 9.22 2.85 35.66
CA ALA A 903 8.44 2.51 34.47
C ALA A 903 7.40 3.61 34.20
N LYS A 904 7.17 3.91 32.93
CA LYS A 904 6.20 4.89 32.44
C LYS A 904 5.38 4.25 31.32
N THR A 905 4.06 4.18 31.52
CA THR A 905 3.06 3.63 30.61
C THR A 905 1.71 4.30 30.89
N ILE A 906 0.64 3.87 30.23
CA ILE A 906 -0.73 4.36 30.46
C ILE A 906 -1.18 4.16 31.92
N SER A 907 -1.98 5.08 32.47
CA SER A 907 -2.52 4.95 33.83
C SER A 907 -3.70 3.96 33.91
N GLY A 908 -4.31 3.64 32.77
CA GLY A 908 -5.43 2.71 32.65
C GLY A 908 -6.08 2.78 31.27
N TYR A 909 -7.07 1.93 31.04
CA TYR A 909 -7.76 1.75 29.76
C TYR A 909 -9.26 1.45 29.98
N PHE A 910 -10.05 1.60 28.92
CA PHE A 910 -11.39 1.01 28.82
C PHE A 910 -11.32 -0.26 27.96
N PRO A 911 -12.00 -1.36 28.32
CA PRO A 911 -12.01 -2.62 27.55
C PRO A 911 -12.53 -2.49 26.12
#